data_AF-A0A4S8MWL6-F1
#
_entry.id   AF-A0A4S8MWL6-F1
#
_cell.length_a   1.000
_cell.length_b   1.000
_cell.length_c   1.000
_cell.angle_alpha   90.00
_cell.angle_beta   90.00
_cell.angle_gamma   90.00
#
_symmetry.space_group_name_H-M   'P 1'
#
loop_
_entity.id
_entity.type
_entity.pdbx_description
1 polymer ?
#
loop_
_entity_poly.entity_id
_entity_poly.type
_entity_poly.pdbx_seq_one_letter_code
_entity_poly.pdbx_strand_id
1 'polypeptide(L)'
;MRWLWRSAFRQRVQLRFIYDRLFSTLCIKPVTLRPYQEQCLSACEDALEGGNSRIGVSLPTGAGKTTIFISLLARIKSSSPKSTRSIVIVNSVELARQTAEQVSRLFPSWTVEIEQGARYKASGSADVTVATYQTLLQPERIAKFDVETLKAIIVDEAHHAAAPSYRRILSHFDPEIKNPDPQFVPPRVTQKIPIVGFSATFSRHDGLALGSIFQRIVYHRDFLNMIKEQWLCDVRFTNVKANINLKEVTVNSRTGDFNPTSLAQVINTDTINHLVVQTWLDRAASERKSTLVFCVNVAHVEALTQVFRGFGIDARYIYSKTPAAERKALVSAFKNGQFPVLLNCAILTEGADIPNIDCVIVARPTRSRNVFAQMIGRGMRLSPGTGKTDCRIIDFVDSLDRVSGVVSSPTLFGLDPDEVTEDESLESMEQRATESIGPSNSDSMDDIPEPTSITYTDYDNPFSFVQDSSGTPSHVMQLSSNAWVGCGNEIYVLECLGKGFVKIEHDEGDEETEPHYRASFTPAALDKETAKGLKITPYFRSRHVLTANKLDEAIRGCDTYVKNKVVRGPLAVGLLRSARWRKTPATPQQVKFIAKRWSKRLDDSNQKLDSLTKGEAANIISRLKHGAQSRYQKKAKVASTAAKVAAKEAQRRNRETVRVGPLPQPTS
;
A
#
# COMPACT_ATOMS: atom_id res chain seq x y z
N MET A 1 52.24 57.81 7.12
CA MET A 1 50.91 57.17 6.95
C MET A 1 50.91 55.89 6.10
N ARG A 2 51.48 55.83 4.88
CA ARG A 2 51.42 54.62 4.01
C ARG A 2 51.99 53.30 4.60
N TRP A 3 52.89 53.36 5.59
CA TRP A 3 53.50 52.16 6.21
C TRP A 3 52.56 51.44 7.19
N LEU A 4 51.85 52.18 8.04
CA LEU A 4 50.87 51.64 9.02
C LEU A 4 49.73 50.85 8.33
N TRP A 5 49.25 51.35 7.19
CA TRP A 5 48.23 50.66 6.38
C TRP A 5 48.69 49.31 5.83
N ARG A 6 49.96 49.19 5.40
CA ARG A 6 50.51 47.90 4.88
C ARG A 6 50.70 46.86 5.98
N SER A 7 51.06 47.29 7.20
CA SER A 7 51.15 46.40 8.36
C SER A 7 49.76 45.87 8.78
N ALA A 8 48.79 46.77 8.96
CA ALA A 8 47.42 46.41 9.34
C ALA A 8 46.73 45.50 8.30
N PHE A 9 47.01 45.70 7.01
CA PHE A 9 46.47 44.83 5.94
C PHE A 9 47.10 43.42 5.98
N ARG A 10 48.42 43.31 6.19
CA ARG A 10 49.08 41.99 6.37
C ARG A 10 48.57 41.26 7.60
N GLN A 11 48.44 41.93 8.74
CA GLN A 11 47.86 41.31 9.95
C GLN A 11 46.41 40.86 9.73
N ARG A 12 45.55 41.64 9.05
CA ARG A 12 44.18 41.21 8.72
C ARG A 12 44.12 40.01 7.79
N VAL A 13 44.98 39.93 6.76
CA VAL A 13 45.03 38.77 5.86
C VAL A 13 45.56 37.52 6.58
N GLN A 14 46.56 37.68 7.44
CA GLN A 14 47.16 36.58 8.21
C GLN A 14 46.22 36.07 9.30
N LEU A 15 45.47 36.95 9.98
CA LEU A 15 44.37 36.58 10.90
C LEU A 15 43.23 35.85 10.18
N ARG A 16 42.87 36.25 8.95
CA ARG A 16 41.84 35.57 8.15
C ARG A 16 42.28 34.16 7.76
N PHE A 17 43.52 34.01 7.30
CA PHE A 17 44.12 32.68 7.04
C PHE A 17 44.24 31.80 8.29
N ILE A 18 44.46 32.39 9.47
CA ILE A 18 44.50 31.64 10.74
C ILE A 18 43.08 31.24 11.18
N TYR A 19 42.07 32.08 10.97
CA TYR A 19 40.66 31.73 11.20
C TYR A 19 40.19 30.60 10.27
N ASP A 20 40.49 30.69 8.97
CA ASP A 20 40.15 29.67 7.97
C ASP A 20 40.89 28.33 8.22
N ARG A 21 42.08 28.36 8.86
CA ARG A 21 42.79 27.15 9.30
C ARG A 21 42.30 26.57 10.64
N LEU A 22 41.85 27.42 11.57
CA LEU A 22 41.36 26.95 12.88
C LEU A 22 39.92 26.41 12.84
N PHE A 23 39.13 26.77 11.82
CA PHE A 23 37.81 26.15 11.56
C PHE A 23 37.87 24.90 10.67
N SER A 24 39.06 24.36 10.35
CA SER A 24 39.20 23.17 9.48
C SER A 24 39.06 21.81 10.18
N THR A 25 38.58 21.76 11.43
CA THR A 25 38.51 20.51 12.25
C THR A 25 37.16 20.23 12.90
N LEU A 26 36.07 20.69 12.28
CA LEU A 26 34.79 19.98 12.32
C LEU A 26 34.35 19.71 10.88
N CYS A 27 34.89 18.63 10.29
CA CYS A 27 34.41 18.10 9.02
C CYS A 27 32.99 17.55 9.19
N ILE A 28 32.00 18.45 9.15
CA ILE A 28 30.61 18.11 8.89
C ILE A 28 30.61 17.45 7.51
N LYS A 29 30.52 16.12 7.47
CA LYS A 29 30.42 15.40 6.20
C LYS A 29 29.22 15.98 5.44
N PRO A 30 29.40 16.52 4.22
CA PRO A 30 28.28 17.01 3.43
C PRO A 30 27.30 15.85 3.26
N VAL A 31 26.01 16.11 3.51
CA VAL A 31 25.01 15.05 3.47
C VAL A 31 24.77 14.64 2.03
N THR A 32 25.40 13.52 1.65
CA THR A 32 25.20 12.88 0.36
C THR A 32 23.75 12.41 0.26
N LEU A 33 22.98 13.09 -0.58
CA LEU A 33 21.62 12.67 -0.92
C LEU A 33 21.66 11.40 -1.77
N ARG A 34 20.65 10.55 -1.59
CA ARG A 34 20.47 9.34 -2.40
C ARG A 34 19.95 9.73 -3.79
N PRO A 35 20.21 8.95 -4.86
CA PRO A 35 19.78 9.30 -6.22
C PRO A 35 18.29 9.65 -6.37
N TYR A 36 17.38 8.94 -5.69
CA TYR A 36 15.95 9.28 -5.71
C TYR A 36 15.61 10.58 -4.96
N GLN A 37 16.40 10.95 -3.95
CA GLN A 37 16.22 12.20 -3.23
C GLN A 37 16.62 13.37 -4.13
N GLU A 38 17.71 13.22 -4.88
CA GLU A 38 18.13 14.18 -5.89
C GLU A 38 17.08 14.34 -7.00
N GLN A 39 16.60 13.23 -7.59
CA GLN A 39 15.50 13.23 -8.56
C GLN A 39 14.23 13.91 -8.02
N CYS A 40 13.91 13.69 -6.74
CA CYS A 40 12.76 14.32 -6.09
C CYS A 40 12.95 15.83 -5.93
N LEU A 41 14.17 16.30 -5.66
CA LEU A 41 14.48 17.72 -5.58
C LEU A 41 14.36 18.37 -6.96
N SER A 42 14.99 17.80 -7.99
CA SER A 42 14.89 18.31 -9.36
C SER A 42 13.43 18.38 -9.84
N ALA A 43 12.62 17.34 -9.59
CA ALA A 43 11.20 17.38 -9.95
C ALA A 43 10.38 18.44 -9.19
N CYS A 44 10.80 18.84 -7.99
CA CYS A 44 10.22 19.99 -7.29
C CYS A 44 10.70 21.31 -7.89
N GLU A 45 12.01 21.43 -8.15
CA GLU A 45 12.63 22.62 -8.76
C GLU A 45 12.00 22.92 -10.13
N ASP A 46 11.95 21.94 -11.04
CA ASP A 46 11.32 22.02 -12.36
C ASP A 46 9.85 22.47 -12.30
N ALA A 47 9.10 21.96 -11.32
CA ALA A 47 7.68 22.29 -11.18
C ALA A 47 7.46 23.73 -10.64
N LEU A 48 8.31 24.18 -9.71
CA LEU A 48 8.28 25.55 -9.18
C LEU A 48 8.76 26.56 -10.23
N GLU A 49 9.80 26.24 -11.00
CA GLU A 49 10.26 27.06 -12.14
C GLU A 49 9.22 27.09 -13.28
N GLY A 50 8.50 25.99 -13.49
CA GLY A 50 7.32 25.90 -14.35
C GLY A 50 6.08 26.64 -13.83
N GLY A 51 6.18 27.43 -12.75
CA GLY A 51 5.13 28.32 -12.25
C GLY A 51 4.08 27.68 -11.34
N ASN A 52 4.24 26.42 -10.93
CA ASN A 52 3.37 25.81 -9.93
C ASN A 52 3.73 26.36 -8.55
N SER A 53 2.74 26.76 -7.76
CA SER A 53 2.94 27.26 -6.38
C SER A 53 2.53 26.25 -5.32
N ARG A 54 1.74 25.23 -5.65
CA ARG A 54 1.23 24.24 -4.68
C ARG A 54 1.49 22.82 -5.18
N ILE A 55 2.55 22.18 -4.70
CA ILE A 55 3.03 20.89 -5.22
C ILE A 55 3.09 19.80 -4.14
N GLY A 56 2.90 18.53 -4.54
CA GLY A 56 2.90 17.37 -3.64
C GLY A 56 3.99 16.34 -3.96
N VAL A 57 4.59 15.75 -2.93
CA VAL A 57 5.62 14.71 -2.99
C VAL A 57 5.18 13.49 -2.18
N SER A 58 4.97 12.37 -2.88
CA SER A 58 4.45 11.12 -2.32
C SER A 58 5.57 10.10 -2.12
N LEU A 59 6.02 9.91 -0.87
CA LEU A 59 7.17 9.07 -0.51
C LEU A 59 6.93 8.29 0.79
N PRO A 60 7.23 6.97 0.84
CA PRO A 60 6.89 6.13 1.98
C PRO A 60 7.65 6.52 3.26
N THR A 61 7.08 6.16 4.41
CA THR A 61 7.76 6.25 5.71
C THR A 61 9.09 5.50 5.64
N GLY A 62 10.17 6.14 6.10
CA GLY A 62 11.54 5.62 5.98
C GLY A 62 12.33 6.15 4.76
N ALA A 63 11.68 6.74 3.75
CA ALA A 63 12.36 7.31 2.57
C ALA A 63 13.20 8.58 2.84
N GLY A 64 13.24 9.08 4.08
CA GLY A 64 13.99 10.29 4.43
C GLY A 64 13.31 11.60 4.01
N LYS A 65 11.97 11.66 4.00
CA LYS A 65 11.17 12.87 3.68
C LYS A 65 11.73 14.15 4.30
N THR A 66 12.09 14.10 5.59
CA THR A 66 12.65 15.23 6.35
C THR A 66 13.95 15.76 5.73
N THR A 67 14.88 14.89 5.35
CA THR A 67 16.12 15.31 4.68
C THR A 67 15.82 15.97 3.33
N ILE A 68 14.89 15.40 2.56
CA ILE A 68 14.50 15.95 1.25
C ILE A 68 13.92 17.36 1.40
N PHE A 69 12.92 17.57 2.27
CA PHE A 69 12.28 18.88 2.36
C PHE A 69 13.21 19.97 2.94
N ILE A 70 14.12 19.62 3.85
CA ILE A 70 15.11 20.58 4.36
C ILE A 70 16.12 20.93 3.25
N SER A 71 16.58 19.95 2.47
CA SER A 71 17.41 20.20 1.29
C SER A 71 16.68 21.03 0.22
N LEU A 72 15.37 20.82 0.03
CA LEU A 72 14.55 21.61 -0.88
C LEU A 72 14.46 23.08 -0.42
N LEU A 73 14.27 23.33 0.88
CA LEU A 73 14.30 24.68 1.44
C LEU A 73 15.62 25.40 1.17
N ALA A 74 16.75 24.68 1.08
CA ALA A 74 18.03 25.29 0.74
C ALA A 74 18.13 25.69 -0.74
N ARG A 75 17.45 24.96 -1.64
CA ARG A 75 17.51 25.16 -3.09
C ARG A 75 16.46 26.11 -3.67
N ILE A 76 15.26 26.18 -3.06
CA ILE A 76 14.19 27.08 -3.52
C ILE A 76 14.74 28.52 -3.60
N LYS A 77 14.60 29.14 -4.78
CA LYS A 77 14.99 30.53 -5.03
C LYS A 77 14.04 31.48 -4.32
N SER A 78 14.58 32.55 -3.72
CA SER A 78 13.77 33.60 -3.10
C SER A 78 13.06 34.44 -4.16
N SER A 79 11.74 34.58 -4.06
CA SER A 79 10.93 35.43 -4.94
C SER A 79 11.24 36.92 -4.79
N SER A 80 11.75 37.34 -3.63
CA SER A 80 12.27 38.70 -3.39
C SER A 80 13.49 38.67 -2.45
N PRO A 81 14.32 39.74 -2.40
CA PRO A 81 15.42 39.82 -1.44
C PRO A 81 14.98 39.79 0.04
N LYS A 82 13.69 40.02 0.32
CA LYS A 82 13.10 39.92 1.67
C LYS A 82 12.60 38.52 2.01
N SER A 83 12.27 37.69 1.00
CA SER A 83 11.70 36.35 1.20
C SER A 83 12.79 35.33 1.52
N THR A 84 13.27 35.30 2.76
CA THR A 84 14.34 34.39 3.21
C THR A 84 13.84 33.26 4.10
N ARG A 85 12.71 33.45 4.81
CA ARG A 85 12.24 32.58 5.89
C ARG A 85 11.39 31.43 5.37
N SER A 86 11.33 30.32 6.09
CA SER A 86 10.51 29.17 5.72
C SER A 86 9.75 28.60 6.93
N ILE A 87 8.56 28.07 6.70
CA ILE A 87 7.76 27.38 7.73
C ILE A 87 7.70 25.89 7.40
N VAL A 88 7.88 25.03 8.41
CA VAL A 88 7.61 23.59 8.30
C VAL A 88 6.47 23.23 9.23
N ILE A 89 5.31 22.87 8.66
CA ILE A 89 4.11 22.49 9.40
C ILE A 89 4.12 20.98 9.64
N VAL A 90 3.95 20.56 10.90
CA VAL A 90 3.97 19.15 11.32
C VAL A 90 2.78 18.78 12.22
N ASN A 91 2.48 17.47 12.30
CA ASN A 91 1.37 16.92 13.09
C ASN A 91 1.60 16.90 14.61
N SER A 92 2.84 16.78 15.06
CA SER A 92 3.17 16.45 16.46
C SER A 92 4.36 17.20 17.04
N VAL A 93 4.36 17.31 18.36
CA VAL A 93 5.45 17.86 19.20
C VAL A 93 6.79 17.19 18.92
N GLU A 94 6.78 15.86 18.78
CA GLU A 94 8.00 15.09 18.59
C GLU A 94 8.57 15.27 17.17
N LEU A 95 7.71 15.34 16.15
CA LEU A 95 8.12 15.73 14.80
C LEU A 95 8.69 17.15 14.77
N ALA A 96 8.11 18.10 15.51
CA ALA A 96 8.61 19.48 15.55
C ALA A 96 10.04 19.55 16.09
N ARG A 97 10.30 18.88 17.22
CA ARG A 97 11.64 18.77 17.82
C ARG A 97 12.63 18.06 16.89
N GLN A 98 12.26 16.90 16.35
CA GLN A 98 13.13 16.13 15.45
C GLN A 98 13.48 16.89 14.18
N THR A 99 12.50 17.55 13.55
CA THR A 99 12.74 18.36 12.34
C THR A 99 13.64 19.55 12.67
N ALA A 100 13.42 20.27 13.78
CA ALA A 100 14.30 21.36 14.17
C ALA A 100 15.75 20.90 14.41
N GLU A 101 15.95 19.76 15.08
CA GLU A 101 17.28 19.14 15.26
C GLU A 101 17.93 18.73 13.94
N GLN A 102 17.14 18.22 12.97
CA GLN A 102 17.64 17.90 11.62
C GLN A 102 18.00 19.17 10.83
N VAL A 103 17.23 20.25 10.93
CA VAL A 103 17.57 21.52 10.27
C VAL A 103 18.89 22.05 10.83
N SER A 104 19.01 22.17 12.16
CA SER A 104 20.25 22.65 12.81
C SER A 104 21.47 21.77 12.52
N ARG A 105 21.28 20.47 12.26
CA ARG A 105 22.34 19.54 11.88
C ARG A 105 22.75 19.66 10.41
N LEU A 106 21.79 19.83 9.51
CA LEU A 106 22.03 19.92 8.06
C LEU A 106 22.54 21.30 7.64
N PHE A 107 22.03 22.36 8.27
CA PHE A 107 22.36 23.75 8.00
C PHE A 107 22.64 24.51 9.32
N PRO A 108 23.81 24.32 9.95
CA PRO A 108 24.14 24.94 11.24
C PRO A 108 24.22 26.47 11.23
N SER A 109 24.25 27.09 10.05
CA SER A 109 24.20 28.54 9.87
C SER A 109 22.79 29.11 9.89
N TRP A 110 21.74 28.29 9.83
CA TRP A 110 20.36 28.74 9.89
C TRP A 110 19.88 28.86 11.33
N THR A 111 19.17 29.95 11.60
CA THR A 111 18.39 30.10 12.84
C THR A 111 17.13 29.24 12.75
N VAL A 112 16.87 28.47 13.81
CA VAL A 112 15.74 27.53 13.87
C VAL A 112 14.92 27.77 15.13
N GLU A 113 13.62 27.99 14.96
CA GLU A 113 12.67 28.15 16.07
C GLU A 113 11.57 27.08 16.01
N ILE A 114 11.00 26.75 17.18
CA ILE A 114 9.86 25.85 17.32
C ILE A 114 8.63 26.65 17.74
N GLU A 115 7.52 26.44 17.03
CA GLU A 115 6.22 27.06 17.30
C GLU A 115 5.21 25.99 17.78
N GLN A 116 5.08 25.87 19.10
CA GLN A 116 4.44 24.70 19.70
C GLN A 116 3.81 24.97 21.08
N GLY A 117 2.48 24.98 21.11
CA GLY A 117 1.67 25.06 22.32
C GLY A 117 1.99 26.29 23.18
N ALA A 118 1.82 26.16 24.49
CA ALA A 118 2.16 27.24 25.43
C ALA A 118 3.66 27.39 25.69
N ARG A 119 4.46 26.32 25.53
CA ARG A 119 5.87 26.28 25.95
C ARG A 119 6.84 26.93 24.96
N TYR A 120 6.63 26.74 23.66
CA TYR A 120 7.54 27.27 22.64
C TYR A 120 6.79 28.29 21.78
N LYS A 121 7.28 29.53 21.82
CA LYS A 121 6.80 30.67 21.03
C LYS A 121 7.97 31.13 20.16
N ALA A 122 7.90 30.86 18.87
CA ALA A 122 8.82 31.43 17.89
C ALA A 122 8.69 32.97 17.85
N SER A 123 9.75 33.70 17.54
CA SER A 123 9.67 35.11 17.19
C SER A 123 9.00 35.33 15.83
N GLY A 124 9.07 34.32 14.95
CA GLY A 124 8.69 34.47 13.53
C GLY A 124 9.78 35.10 12.68
N SER A 125 10.96 35.35 13.24
CA SER A 125 12.08 35.99 12.54
C SER A 125 13.13 35.01 11.99
N ALA A 126 13.12 33.76 12.46
CA ALA A 126 14.09 32.73 12.12
C ALA A 126 14.04 32.26 10.65
N ASP A 127 15.17 31.77 10.15
CA ASP A 127 15.32 31.24 8.77
C ASP A 127 14.38 30.04 8.54
N VAL A 128 14.24 29.17 9.55
CA VAL A 128 13.25 28.09 9.55
C VAL A 128 12.48 28.06 10.86
N THR A 129 11.15 28.19 10.79
CA THR A 129 10.26 27.93 11.92
C THR A 129 9.54 26.60 11.75
N VAL A 130 9.70 25.67 12.69
CA VAL A 130 8.99 24.38 12.71
C VAL A 130 7.77 24.50 13.61
N ALA A 131 6.57 24.37 13.02
CA ALA A 131 5.31 24.69 13.67
C ALA A 131 4.35 23.49 13.71
N THR A 132 3.71 23.29 14.86
CA THR A 132 2.59 22.32 14.96
C THR A 132 1.30 22.95 14.44
N TYR A 133 0.55 22.24 13.59
CA TYR A 133 -0.66 22.82 12.96
C TYR A 133 -1.68 23.31 14.01
N GLN A 134 -1.81 22.62 15.15
CA GLN A 134 -2.70 23.00 16.24
C GLN A 134 -2.35 24.37 16.83
N THR A 135 -1.07 24.75 16.81
CA THR A 135 -0.60 26.06 17.30
C THR A 135 -0.87 27.15 16.27
N LEU A 136 -0.70 26.87 14.97
CA LEU A 136 -1.00 27.81 13.89
C LEU A 136 -2.50 28.09 13.68
N LEU A 137 -3.40 27.31 14.28
CA LEU A 137 -4.83 27.62 14.31
C LEU A 137 -5.18 28.83 15.19
N GLN A 138 -4.27 29.30 16.05
CA GLN A 138 -4.48 30.45 16.91
C GLN A 138 -4.15 31.75 16.15
N PRO A 139 -5.06 32.72 16.00
CA PRO A 139 -4.85 33.92 15.18
C PRO A 139 -3.57 34.70 15.53
N GLU A 140 -3.31 34.91 16.83
CA GLU A 140 -2.09 35.59 17.32
C GLU A 140 -0.79 34.86 16.94
N ARG A 141 -0.84 33.53 16.81
CA ARG A 141 0.33 32.68 16.56
C ARG A 141 0.68 32.65 15.07
N ILE A 142 -0.32 32.69 14.20
CA ILE A 142 -0.12 32.74 12.74
C ILE A 142 0.19 34.16 12.24
N ALA A 143 -0.43 35.20 12.82
CA ALA A 143 -0.33 36.59 12.35
C ALA A 143 1.08 37.21 12.39
N LYS A 144 2.03 36.61 13.12
CA LYS A 144 3.44 37.04 13.14
C LYS A 144 4.25 36.61 11.90
N PHE A 145 3.74 35.68 11.10
CA PHE A 145 4.44 35.15 9.93
C PHE A 145 4.12 35.99 8.69
N ASP A 146 4.87 37.09 8.52
CA ASP A 146 4.71 38.00 7.38
C ASP A 146 4.97 37.31 6.03
N VAL A 147 3.93 37.28 5.21
CA VAL A 147 3.90 36.72 3.85
C VAL A 147 4.93 37.35 2.89
N GLU A 148 5.38 38.60 3.11
CA GLU A 148 6.46 39.19 2.32
C GLU A 148 7.83 38.56 2.62
N THR A 149 8.01 38.02 3.83
CA THR A 149 9.28 37.46 4.30
C THR A 149 9.41 35.95 4.08
N LEU A 150 8.33 35.28 3.69
CA LEU A 150 8.29 33.84 3.48
C LEU A 150 8.73 33.45 2.06
N LYS A 151 9.73 32.58 2.00
CA LYS A 151 10.24 31.92 0.80
C LYS A 151 9.46 30.66 0.42
N ALA A 152 9.07 29.85 1.41
CA ALA A 152 8.40 28.58 1.19
C ALA A 152 7.71 28.06 2.47
N ILE A 153 6.73 27.19 2.27
CA ILE A 153 6.01 26.48 3.32
C ILE A 153 6.05 24.98 3.00
N ILE A 154 6.60 24.20 3.92
CA ILE A 154 6.54 22.74 3.88
C ILE A 154 5.38 22.28 4.74
N VAL A 155 4.63 21.29 4.26
CA VAL A 155 3.61 20.57 5.03
C VAL A 155 4.02 19.10 5.09
N ASP A 156 4.43 18.59 6.26
CA ASP A 156 4.58 17.14 6.45
C ASP A 156 3.22 16.50 6.78
N GLU A 157 3.08 15.22 6.46
CA GLU A 157 1.82 14.48 6.46
C GLU A 157 0.68 15.23 5.72
N ALA A 158 1.02 15.76 4.54
CA ALA A 158 0.19 16.63 3.71
C ALA A 158 -1.13 16.01 3.22
N HIS A 159 -1.39 14.72 3.44
CA HIS A 159 -2.71 14.12 3.21
C HIS A 159 -3.82 14.78 4.05
N HIS A 160 -3.47 15.44 5.17
CA HIS A 160 -4.39 16.28 5.94
C HIS A 160 -4.69 17.66 5.33
N ALA A 161 -3.95 18.13 4.32
CA ALA A 161 -4.00 19.53 3.87
C ALA A 161 -5.39 20.00 3.40
N ALA A 162 -6.22 19.09 2.89
CA ALA A 162 -7.60 19.39 2.48
C ALA A 162 -8.61 19.48 3.65
N ALA A 163 -8.21 19.19 4.91
CA ALA A 163 -9.07 19.33 6.08
C ALA A 163 -9.34 20.81 6.41
N PRO A 164 -10.49 21.16 7.03
CA PRO A 164 -10.82 22.55 7.38
C PRO A 164 -9.77 23.26 8.23
N SER A 165 -9.11 22.55 9.16
CA SER A 165 -8.02 23.09 9.98
C SER A 165 -6.82 23.53 9.13
N TYR A 166 -6.36 22.68 8.21
CA TYR A 166 -5.27 23.01 7.31
C TYR A 166 -5.65 24.12 6.33
N ARG A 167 -6.88 24.11 5.79
CA ARG A 167 -7.36 25.20 4.92
C ARG A 167 -7.36 26.56 5.61
N ARG A 168 -7.72 26.65 6.90
CA ARG A 168 -7.61 27.90 7.69
C ARG A 168 -6.17 28.42 7.78
N ILE A 169 -5.20 27.52 7.92
CA ILE A 169 -3.78 27.89 8.00
C ILE A 169 -3.25 28.28 6.60
N LEU A 170 -3.45 27.43 5.60
CA LEU A 170 -2.84 27.60 4.27
C LEU A 170 -3.45 28.78 3.49
N SER A 171 -4.73 29.11 3.70
CA SER A 171 -5.37 30.31 3.10
C SER A 171 -4.84 31.65 3.65
N HIS A 172 -4.06 31.62 4.74
CA HIS A 172 -3.29 32.79 5.19
C HIS A 172 -2.06 33.06 4.31
N PHE A 173 -1.60 32.08 3.55
CA PHE A 173 -0.38 32.16 2.74
C PHE A 173 -0.64 32.10 1.23
N ASP A 174 -1.77 31.53 0.81
CA ASP A 174 -2.20 31.49 -0.59
C ASP A 174 -3.72 31.77 -0.70
N PRO A 175 -4.13 32.90 -1.30
CA PRO A 175 -5.54 33.30 -1.38
C PRO A 175 -6.36 32.45 -2.37
N GLU A 176 -5.72 31.63 -3.21
CA GLU A 176 -6.42 30.66 -4.06
C GLU A 176 -6.97 29.48 -3.23
N ILE A 177 -6.49 29.27 -2.00
CA ILE A 177 -6.99 28.25 -1.08
C ILE A 177 -8.23 28.77 -0.35
N LYS A 178 -9.40 28.18 -0.62
CA LYS A 178 -10.66 28.55 0.05
C LYS A 178 -10.62 28.25 1.56
N ASN A 179 -10.64 29.31 2.37
CA ASN A 179 -10.87 29.19 3.82
C ASN A 179 -12.30 28.68 4.09
N PRO A 180 -12.52 27.75 5.05
CA PRO A 180 -13.86 27.32 5.45
C PRO A 180 -14.66 28.38 6.23
N ASP A 181 -14.02 29.42 6.74
CA ASP A 181 -14.69 30.58 7.35
C ASP A 181 -15.10 31.58 6.25
N PRO A 182 -16.40 31.87 6.06
CA PRO A 182 -16.87 32.81 5.04
C PRO A 182 -16.57 34.28 5.37
N GLN A 183 -16.21 34.60 6.63
CA GLN A 183 -15.84 35.96 7.05
C GLN A 183 -14.33 36.22 6.89
N PHE A 184 -13.54 35.19 6.59
CA PHE A 184 -12.10 35.33 6.39
C PHE A 184 -11.81 36.13 5.11
N VAL A 185 -11.21 37.31 5.28
CA VAL A 185 -10.65 38.10 4.18
C VAL A 185 -9.22 37.61 3.94
N PRO A 186 -8.89 37.04 2.75
CA PRO A 186 -7.52 36.63 2.46
C PRO A 186 -6.56 37.82 2.48
N PRO A 187 -5.34 37.65 3.01
CA PRO A 187 -4.35 38.72 2.99
C PRO A 187 -3.95 39.06 1.54
N ARG A 188 -3.58 40.32 1.31
CA ARG A 188 -3.01 40.74 0.03
C ARG A 188 -1.59 40.21 -0.09
N VAL A 189 -1.41 39.11 -0.80
CA VAL A 189 -0.09 38.51 -1.03
C VAL A 189 0.51 39.10 -2.32
N THR A 190 1.69 39.69 -2.21
CA THR A 190 2.41 40.36 -3.33
C THR A 190 3.28 39.40 -4.15
N GLN A 191 3.51 38.18 -3.66
CA GLN A 191 4.29 37.11 -4.29
C GLN A 191 3.58 35.76 -4.13
N LYS A 192 3.78 34.80 -5.04
CA LYS A 192 3.32 33.41 -4.81
C LYS A 192 4.32 32.69 -3.93
N ILE A 193 3.89 32.24 -2.74
CA ILE A 193 4.71 31.44 -1.82
C ILE A 193 4.55 29.95 -2.19
N PRO A 194 5.63 29.23 -2.54
CA PRO A 194 5.62 27.77 -2.68
C PRO A 194 5.10 27.04 -1.43
N ILE A 195 4.02 26.28 -1.58
CA ILE A 195 3.49 25.34 -0.58
C ILE A 195 3.78 23.92 -1.08
N VAL A 196 4.70 23.22 -0.40
CA VAL A 196 5.15 21.87 -0.77
C VAL A 196 4.68 20.85 0.27
N GLY A 197 3.80 19.95 -0.14
CA GLY A 197 3.27 18.88 0.71
C GLY A 197 4.06 17.58 0.59
N PHE A 198 4.47 17.00 1.70
CA PHE A 198 5.11 15.68 1.78
C PHE A 198 4.18 14.70 2.51
N SER A 199 3.95 13.51 1.96
CA SER A 199 3.09 12.49 2.58
C SER A 199 3.50 11.07 2.16
N ALA A 200 3.11 10.06 2.95
CA ALA A 200 3.28 8.65 2.56
C ALA A 200 2.30 8.24 1.45
N THR A 201 1.07 8.78 1.48
CA THR A 201 0.09 8.64 0.40
C THR A 201 -0.61 9.97 0.13
N PHE A 202 -1.17 10.13 -1.08
CA PHE A 202 -2.05 11.24 -1.47
C PHE A 202 -3.49 10.77 -1.76
N SER A 203 -3.90 9.67 -1.16
CA SER A 203 -5.29 9.18 -1.18
C SER A 203 -6.00 9.51 0.13
N ARG A 204 -7.21 10.08 0.03
CA ARG A 204 -8.17 10.19 1.14
C ARG A 204 -9.40 9.34 0.85
N HIS A 205 -10.01 8.83 1.91
CA HIS A 205 -11.20 7.97 1.85
C HIS A 205 -12.53 8.71 1.65
N ASP A 206 -12.52 10.04 1.70
CA ASP A 206 -13.71 10.88 1.64
C ASP A 206 -13.91 11.58 0.29
N GLY A 207 -13.19 11.15 -0.76
CA GLY A 207 -13.32 11.70 -2.12
C GLY A 207 -12.89 13.17 -2.29
N LEU A 208 -12.53 13.86 -1.20
CA LEU A 208 -12.02 15.23 -1.23
C LEU A 208 -10.61 15.23 -1.83
N ALA A 209 -10.55 15.41 -3.15
CA ALA A 209 -9.31 15.47 -3.90
C ALA A 209 -8.30 16.43 -3.24
N LEU A 210 -7.09 15.93 -2.98
CA LEU A 210 -5.94 16.75 -2.61
C LEU A 210 -5.59 17.77 -3.71
N GLY A 211 -6.10 17.57 -4.94
CA GLY A 211 -6.17 18.55 -6.02
C GLY A 211 -6.87 19.88 -5.66
N SER A 212 -7.67 19.91 -4.59
CA SER A 212 -8.25 21.15 -4.04
C SER A 212 -7.24 22.04 -3.30
N ILE A 213 -6.03 21.54 -3.05
CA ILE A 213 -4.92 22.27 -2.42
C ILE A 213 -3.70 22.24 -3.33
N PHE A 214 -3.22 21.05 -3.68
CA PHE A 214 -2.03 20.86 -4.51
C PHE A 214 -2.40 20.78 -5.98
N GLN A 215 -1.83 21.67 -6.80
CA GLN A 215 -2.01 21.72 -8.25
C GLN A 215 -1.49 20.45 -8.92
N ARG A 216 -0.38 19.87 -8.42
CA ARG A 216 0.29 18.71 -9.02
C ARG A 216 1.03 17.87 -7.98
N ILE A 217 0.95 16.55 -8.09
CA ILE A 217 1.94 15.64 -7.47
C ILE A 217 3.12 15.57 -8.42
N VAL A 218 4.29 16.04 -7.99
CA VAL A 218 5.48 16.22 -8.85
C VAL A 218 6.44 15.04 -8.76
N TYR A 219 6.41 14.31 -7.64
CA TYR A 219 7.23 13.12 -7.45
C TYR A 219 6.45 12.06 -6.67
N HIS A 220 6.55 10.80 -7.11
CA HIS A 220 6.01 9.66 -6.39
C HIS A 220 6.97 8.47 -6.44
N ARG A 221 7.19 7.85 -5.29
CA ARG A 221 7.64 6.45 -5.20
C ARG A 221 6.77 5.72 -4.18
N ASP A 222 6.51 4.46 -4.45
CA ASP A 222 5.88 3.53 -3.48
C ASP A 222 6.95 2.85 -2.61
N PHE A 223 6.51 2.02 -1.68
CA PHE A 223 7.41 1.18 -0.88
C PHE A 223 8.03 0.01 -1.68
N LEU A 224 7.38 -0.51 -2.72
CA LEU A 224 7.87 -1.67 -3.48
C LEU A 224 9.15 -1.34 -4.25
N ASN A 225 9.16 -0.22 -4.96
CA ASN A 225 10.37 0.27 -5.64
C ASN A 225 11.47 0.59 -4.64
N MET A 226 11.12 1.10 -3.46
CA MET A 226 12.07 1.44 -2.40
C MET A 226 12.68 0.21 -1.69
N ILE A 227 11.94 -0.91 -1.58
CA ILE A 227 12.49 -2.22 -1.17
C ILE A 227 13.36 -2.80 -2.29
N LYS A 228 12.87 -2.78 -3.54
CA LYS A 228 13.56 -3.34 -4.71
C LYS A 228 14.94 -2.68 -4.95
N GLU A 229 15.03 -1.37 -4.74
CA GLU A 229 16.29 -0.61 -4.79
C GLU A 229 17.09 -0.63 -3.47
N GLN A 230 16.65 -1.41 -2.47
CA GLN A 230 17.31 -1.59 -1.17
C GLN A 230 17.51 -0.27 -0.38
N TRP A 231 16.59 0.69 -0.55
CA TRP A 231 16.52 1.91 0.26
C TRP A 231 15.69 1.75 1.55
N LEU A 232 14.86 0.72 1.58
CA LEU A 232 14.14 0.13 2.72
C LEU A 232 14.57 -1.34 2.85
N CYS A 233 14.41 -1.95 4.03
CA CYS A 233 14.69 -3.39 4.17
C CYS A 233 13.61 -4.24 3.52
N ASP A 234 13.93 -5.49 3.21
CA ASP A 234 12.94 -6.48 2.78
C ASP A 234 11.89 -6.70 3.88
N VAL A 235 10.73 -7.22 3.48
CA VAL A 235 9.55 -7.35 4.36
C VAL A 235 8.94 -8.73 4.19
N ARG A 236 8.67 -9.42 5.30
CA ARG A 236 7.94 -10.69 5.31
C ARG A 236 6.60 -10.53 6.00
N PHE A 237 5.52 -10.99 5.38
CA PHE A 237 4.18 -10.87 5.95
C PHE A 237 3.72 -12.17 6.58
N THR A 238 3.00 -12.09 7.70
CA THR A 238 2.21 -13.18 8.28
C THR A 238 0.81 -12.62 8.49
N ASN A 239 -0.14 -12.95 7.60
CA ASN A 239 -1.55 -12.60 7.81
C ASN A 239 -2.19 -13.65 8.71
N VAL A 240 -2.99 -13.22 9.69
CA VAL A 240 -3.71 -14.09 10.61
C VAL A 240 -5.21 -13.95 10.40
N LYS A 241 -5.83 -15.02 9.89
CA LYS A 241 -7.30 -15.12 9.81
C LYS A 241 -7.84 -15.54 11.17
N ALA A 242 -8.47 -14.60 11.87
CA ALA A 242 -8.96 -14.76 13.24
C ALA A 242 -10.50 -14.67 13.36
N ASN A 243 -11.22 -14.63 12.23
CA ASN A 243 -12.68 -14.62 12.13
C ASN A 243 -13.36 -13.53 12.98
N ILE A 244 -12.74 -12.35 13.07
CA ILE A 244 -13.18 -11.28 13.97
C ILE A 244 -14.37 -10.53 13.36
N ASN A 245 -15.55 -10.58 13.98
CA ASN A 245 -16.70 -9.83 13.50
C ASN A 245 -16.54 -8.32 13.77
N LEU A 246 -16.29 -7.54 12.72
CA LEU A 246 -16.16 -6.08 12.79
C LEU A 246 -17.46 -5.33 12.42
N LYS A 247 -18.55 -6.00 12.04
CA LYS A 247 -19.79 -5.38 11.51
C LYS A 247 -20.34 -4.27 12.41
N GLU A 248 -20.32 -4.49 13.72
CA GLU A 248 -20.86 -3.57 14.72
C GLU A 248 -19.87 -2.45 15.14
N VAL A 249 -18.63 -2.49 14.63
CA VAL A 249 -17.62 -1.49 14.98
C VAL A 249 -17.92 -0.16 14.30
N THR A 250 -18.39 0.79 15.11
CA THR A 250 -18.74 2.14 14.65
C THR A 250 -17.56 2.85 13.97
N VAL A 251 -17.83 3.58 12.89
CA VAL A 251 -16.83 4.36 12.14
C VAL A 251 -16.86 5.82 12.58
N ASN A 252 -15.70 6.43 12.78
CA ASN A 252 -15.58 7.84 13.09
C ASN A 252 -15.79 8.69 11.83
N SER A 253 -16.91 9.39 11.75
CA SER A 253 -17.31 10.21 10.58
C SER A 253 -16.31 11.31 10.20
N ARG A 254 -15.43 11.75 11.11
CA ARG A 254 -14.40 12.76 10.84
C ARG A 254 -13.13 12.19 10.20
N THR A 255 -12.83 10.91 10.43
CA THR A 255 -11.57 10.28 9.96
C THR A 255 -11.79 9.16 8.95
N GLY A 256 -13.00 8.61 8.84
CA GLY A 256 -13.30 7.41 8.04
C GLY A 256 -12.70 6.11 8.61
N ASP A 257 -12.07 6.18 9.79
CA ASP A 257 -11.44 5.05 10.49
C ASP A 257 -12.32 4.55 11.64
N PHE A 258 -12.08 3.33 12.12
CA PHE A 258 -12.85 2.76 13.22
C PHE A 258 -12.76 3.60 14.51
N ASN A 259 -13.87 3.66 15.24
CA ASN A 259 -13.94 4.24 16.57
C ASN A 259 -13.12 3.37 17.56
N PRO A 260 -12.06 3.89 18.21
CA PRO A 260 -11.20 3.09 19.07
C PRO A 260 -11.91 2.46 20.27
N THR A 261 -12.99 3.04 20.78
CA THR A 261 -13.75 2.47 21.91
C THR A 261 -14.51 1.23 21.45
N SER A 262 -15.25 1.35 20.36
CA SER A 262 -16.05 0.26 19.77
C SER A 262 -15.17 -0.86 19.22
N LEU A 263 -14.06 -0.52 18.55
CA LEU A 263 -13.09 -1.50 18.07
C LEU A 263 -12.42 -2.28 19.21
N ALA A 264 -12.18 -1.64 20.36
CA ALA A 264 -11.54 -2.31 21.49
C ALA A 264 -12.45 -3.34 22.16
N GLN A 265 -13.78 -3.19 22.11
CA GLN A 265 -14.72 -4.18 22.64
C GLN A 265 -14.63 -5.52 21.89
N VAL A 266 -14.37 -5.46 20.59
CA VAL A 266 -14.20 -6.64 19.73
C VAL A 266 -12.79 -7.22 19.81
N ILE A 267 -11.76 -6.35 19.78
CA ILE A 267 -10.36 -6.78 19.67
C ILE A 267 -9.71 -7.13 21.00
N ASN A 268 -10.05 -6.43 22.10
CA ASN A 268 -9.41 -6.64 23.39
C ASN A 268 -10.09 -7.76 24.19
N THR A 269 -10.08 -8.96 23.64
CA THR A 269 -10.55 -10.19 24.29
C THR A 269 -9.35 -11.09 24.61
N ASP A 270 -9.47 -11.93 25.64
CA ASP A 270 -8.38 -12.83 26.02
C ASP A 270 -8.02 -13.77 24.87
N THR A 271 -9.01 -14.33 24.15
CA THR A 271 -8.81 -15.18 22.97
C THR A 271 -7.97 -14.51 21.89
N ILE A 272 -8.28 -13.26 21.51
CA ILE A 272 -7.52 -12.52 20.49
C ILE A 272 -6.14 -12.14 21.02
N ASN A 273 -6.03 -11.67 22.26
CA ASN A 273 -4.75 -11.30 22.87
C ASN A 273 -3.79 -12.52 22.98
N HIS A 274 -4.30 -13.69 23.36
CA HIS A 274 -3.56 -14.95 23.37
C HIS A 274 -3.14 -15.37 21.96
N LEU A 275 -4.03 -15.29 20.97
CA LEU A 275 -3.71 -15.57 19.57
C LEU A 275 -2.60 -14.65 19.02
N VAL A 276 -2.62 -13.36 19.40
CA VAL A 276 -1.57 -12.39 19.02
C VAL A 276 -0.20 -12.82 19.57
N VAL A 277 -0.14 -13.20 20.85
CA VAL A 277 1.11 -13.63 21.48
C VAL A 277 1.58 -14.99 20.96
N GLN A 278 0.68 -15.98 20.78
CA GLN A 278 1.03 -17.28 20.18
C GLN A 278 1.58 -17.12 18.76
N THR A 279 0.92 -16.34 17.90
CA THR A 279 1.45 -16.09 16.54
C THR A 279 2.84 -15.46 16.61
N TRP A 280 3.07 -14.52 17.52
CA TRP A 280 4.39 -13.92 17.68
C TRP A 280 5.43 -14.94 18.17
N LEU A 281 5.08 -15.83 19.09
CA LEU A 281 5.95 -16.91 19.56
C LEU A 281 6.31 -17.87 18.41
N ASP A 282 5.31 -18.39 17.71
CA ASP A 282 5.47 -19.35 16.62
C ASP A 282 6.29 -18.79 15.46
N ARG A 283 6.12 -17.50 15.17
CA ARG A 283 6.59 -16.90 13.92
C ARG A 283 7.80 -15.99 14.13
N ALA A 284 7.84 -15.17 15.16
CA ALA A 284 8.83 -14.10 15.31
C ALA A 284 9.83 -14.33 16.46
N ALA A 285 9.44 -14.93 17.59
CA ALA A 285 10.26 -14.92 18.81
C ALA A 285 11.65 -15.58 18.68
N SER A 286 11.82 -16.53 17.77
CA SER A 286 13.10 -17.20 17.50
C SER A 286 14.07 -16.39 16.62
N GLU A 287 13.55 -15.47 15.79
CA GLU A 287 14.32 -14.69 14.81
C GLU A 287 14.45 -13.21 15.18
N ARG A 288 13.48 -12.65 15.91
CA ARG A 288 13.24 -11.20 16.01
C ARG A 288 13.53 -10.68 17.41
N LYS A 289 14.23 -9.55 17.46
CA LYS A 289 14.80 -8.95 18.69
C LYS A 289 14.11 -7.66 19.10
N SER A 290 13.28 -7.06 18.25
CA SER A 290 12.70 -5.74 18.48
C SER A 290 11.35 -5.62 17.79
N THR A 291 10.31 -6.03 18.52
CA THR A 291 8.92 -6.05 18.07
C THR A 291 8.17 -4.80 18.50
N LEU A 292 7.58 -4.07 17.55
CA LEU A 292 6.67 -2.96 17.81
C LEU A 292 5.22 -3.39 17.60
N VAL A 293 4.39 -3.28 18.63
CA VAL A 293 2.96 -3.64 18.57
C VAL A 293 2.09 -2.39 18.54
N PHE A 294 1.12 -2.34 17.63
CA PHE A 294 0.10 -1.29 17.56
C PHE A 294 -1.23 -1.79 18.11
N CYS A 295 -1.63 -1.28 19.27
CA CYS A 295 -2.88 -1.61 19.95
C CYS A 295 -3.98 -0.57 19.68
N VAL A 296 -5.23 -0.95 19.95
CA VAL A 296 -6.43 -0.13 19.66
C VAL A 296 -6.57 1.07 20.60
N ASN A 297 -6.48 0.84 21.91
CA ASN A 297 -6.62 1.85 22.96
C ASN A 297 -5.70 1.53 24.16
N VAL A 298 -5.81 2.27 25.26
CA VAL A 298 -4.98 2.07 26.47
C VAL A 298 -5.30 0.75 27.17
N ALA A 299 -6.57 0.39 27.35
CA ALA A 299 -6.95 -0.87 27.98
C ALA A 299 -6.40 -2.10 27.23
N HIS A 300 -6.41 -2.05 25.89
CA HIS A 300 -5.81 -3.08 25.05
C HIS A 300 -4.27 -3.11 25.18
N VAL A 301 -3.60 -1.95 25.21
CA VAL A 301 -2.13 -1.93 25.40
C VAL A 301 -1.73 -2.54 26.75
N GLU A 302 -2.53 -2.33 27.79
CA GLU A 302 -2.32 -2.89 29.13
C GLU A 302 -2.58 -4.40 29.15
N ALA A 303 -3.75 -4.86 28.68
CA ALA A 303 -4.12 -6.27 28.65
C ALA A 303 -3.14 -7.12 27.82
N LEU A 304 -2.84 -6.73 26.58
CA LEU A 304 -1.92 -7.46 25.72
C LEU A 304 -0.48 -7.48 26.28
N THR A 305 -0.05 -6.43 26.99
CA THR A 305 1.23 -6.45 27.73
C THR A 305 1.24 -7.53 28.81
N GLN A 306 0.14 -7.71 29.55
CA GLN A 306 0.06 -8.75 30.57
C GLN A 306 0.06 -10.15 29.96
N VAL A 307 -0.60 -10.36 28.80
CA VAL A 307 -0.52 -11.65 28.10
C VAL A 307 0.92 -11.97 27.69
N PHE A 308 1.64 -11.04 27.05
CA PHE A 308 3.08 -11.24 26.76
C PHE A 308 3.90 -11.62 28.00
N ARG A 309 3.67 -10.95 29.13
CA ARG A 309 4.36 -11.23 30.40
C ARG A 309 3.96 -12.57 31.01
N GLY A 310 2.71 -13.00 30.84
CA GLY A 310 2.23 -14.33 31.24
C GLY A 310 2.94 -15.46 30.49
N PHE A 311 3.33 -15.22 29.23
CA PHE A 311 4.21 -16.10 28.45
C PHE A 311 5.72 -15.89 28.74
N GLY A 312 6.09 -15.12 29.78
CA GLY A 312 7.48 -14.90 30.20
C GLY A 312 8.26 -13.88 29.36
N ILE A 313 7.61 -13.09 28.50
CA ILE A 313 8.26 -12.12 27.62
C ILE A 313 8.30 -10.73 28.28
N ASP A 314 9.46 -10.07 28.30
CA ASP A 314 9.58 -8.67 28.73
C ASP A 314 8.95 -7.74 27.68
N ALA A 315 7.66 -7.49 27.90
CA ALA A 315 6.85 -6.52 27.19
C ALA A 315 6.64 -5.26 28.02
N ARG A 316 6.72 -4.10 27.36
CA ARG A 316 6.47 -2.78 27.96
C ARG A 316 5.65 -1.94 26.99
N TYR A 317 4.97 -0.91 27.47
CA TYR A 317 4.09 -0.08 26.65
C TYR A 317 4.29 1.42 26.84
N ILE A 318 3.87 2.20 25.83
CA ILE A 318 3.71 3.66 25.95
C ILE A 318 2.38 4.13 25.37
N TYR A 319 1.79 5.15 26.01
CA TYR A 319 0.50 5.72 25.64
C TYR A 319 0.45 7.23 25.94
N SER A 320 -0.63 7.90 25.56
CA SER A 320 -0.74 9.37 25.54
C SER A 320 -0.31 10.06 26.85
N LYS A 321 -0.62 9.48 28.02
CA LYS A 321 -0.27 10.03 29.34
C LYS A 321 1.12 9.62 29.85
N THR A 322 1.85 8.71 29.20
CA THR A 322 3.22 8.34 29.60
C THR A 322 4.11 9.60 29.64
N PRO A 323 4.68 9.99 30.80
CA PRO A 323 5.53 11.17 30.96
C PRO A 323 6.65 11.25 29.93
N ALA A 324 7.02 12.46 29.50
CA ALA A 324 8.00 12.65 28.42
C ALA A 324 9.39 12.07 28.76
N ALA A 325 9.82 12.16 30.02
CA ALA A 325 11.09 11.59 30.47
C ALA A 325 11.07 10.05 30.44
N GLU A 326 10.02 9.45 30.99
CA GLU A 326 9.80 7.99 30.98
C GLU A 326 9.69 7.44 29.56
N ARG A 327 8.93 8.11 28.69
CA ARG A 327 8.80 7.78 27.27
C ARG A 327 10.15 7.78 26.56
N LYS A 328 10.99 8.79 26.82
CA LYS A 328 12.35 8.88 26.28
C LYS A 328 13.23 7.72 26.79
N ALA A 329 13.13 7.38 28.07
CA ALA A 329 13.86 6.26 28.67
C ALA A 329 13.41 4.91 28.06
N LEU A 330 12.11 4.63 27.98
CA LEU A 330 11.57 3.41 27.38
C LEU A 330 11.93 3.25 25.90
N VAL A 331 11.81 4.32 25.10
CA VAL A 331 12.23 4.30 23.69
C VAL A 331 13.75 4.10 23.57
N SER A 332 14.57 4.67 24.45
CA SER A 332 16.02 4.45 24.44
C SER A 332 16.39 3.02 24.85
N ALA A 333 15.72 2.46 25.84
CA ALA A 333 15.91 1.07 26.29
C ALA A 333 15.54 0.07 25.19
N PHE A 334 14.42 0.30 24.50
CA PHE A 334 13.99 -0.51 23.35
C PHE A 334 14.95 -0.39 22.16
N LYS A 335 15.43 0.82 21.84
CA LYS A 335 16.48 1.03 20.81
C LYS A 335 17.77 0.26 21.10
N ASN A 336 18.12 0.15 22.38
CA ASN A 336 19.31 -0.54 22.87
C ASN A 336 19.10 -2.05 23.06
N GLY A 337 17.94 -2.61 22.67
CA GLY A 337 17.65 -4.04 22.78
C GLY A 337 17.50 -4.54 24.22
N GLN A 338 17.19 -3.67 25.19
CA GLN A 338 17.07 -4.05 26.60
C GLN A 338 15.79 -4.86 26.92
N PHE A 339 14.80 -4.83 26.03
CA PHE A 339 13.60 -5.66 26.08
C PHE A 339 13.04 -5.87 24.66
N PRO A 340 12.47 -7.05 24.34
CA PRO A 340 12.12 -7.43 22.97
C PRO A 340 10.81 -6.83 22.44
N VAL A 341 9.83 -6.48 23.28
CA VAL A 341 8.48 -6.07 22.82
C VAL A 341 8.07 -4.72 23.39
N LEU A 342 7.82 -3.75 22.49
CA LEU A 342 7.25 -2.44 22.82
C LEU A 342 5.85 -2.32 22.22
N LEU A 343 4.83 -2.17 23.08
CA LEU A 343 3.46 -1.94 22.68
C LEU A 343 3.13 -0.44 22.69
N ASN A 344 2.25 0.02 21.81
CA ASN A 344 1.82 1.41 21.81
C ASN A 344 0.38 1.61 21.34
N CYS A 345 -0.24 2.68 21.84
CA CYS A 345 -1.51 3.20 21.34
C CYS A 345 -1.31 4.63 20.84
N ALA A 346 -1.48 4.84 19.52
CA ALA A 346 -1.51 6.14 18.83
C ALA A 346 -0.30 7.09 19.03
N ILE A 347 0.83 6.62 19.56
CA ILE A 347 2.05 7.45 19.72
C ILE A 347 3.08 7.19 18.63
N LEU A 348 3.45 5.93 18.38
CA LEU A 348 4.57 5.60 17.49
C LEU A 348 4.16 5.47 16.02
N THR A 349 2.89 5.71 15.72
CA THR A 349 2.36 5.80 14.35
C THR A 349 3.06 6.91 13.58
N GLU A 350 3.35 8.04 14.22
CA GLU A 350 4.07 9.19 13.66
C GLU A 350 5.30 9.56 14.50
N GLY A 351 6.28 10.25 13.93
CA GLY A 351 7.44 10.78 14.68
C GLY A 351 8.38 9.75 15.33
N ALA A 352 8.14 8.45 15.22
CA ALA A 352 9.04 7.44 15.77
C ALA A 352 10.20 7.13 14.80
N ASP A 353 11.43 7.39 15.23
CA ASP A 353 12.68 6.94 14.59
C ASP A 353 13.33 5.84 15.43
N ILE A 354 13.00 4.58 15.15
CA ILE A 354 13.47 3.39 15.88
C ILE A 354 13.89 2.35 14.82
N PRO A 355 15.11 2.45 14.25
CA PRO A 355 15.49 1.65 13.08
C PRO A 355 15.67 0.15 13.38
N ASN A 356 15.96 -0.20 14.64
CA ASN A 356 16.20 -1.58 15.08
C ASN A 356 14.96 -2.48 15.06
N ILE A 357 13.75 -1.94 14.88
CA ILE A 357 12.50 -2.74 14.78
C ILE A 357 12.63 -3.75 13.65
N ASP A 358 12.60 -5.04 13.96
CA ASP A 358 12.67 -6.16 13.00
C ASP A 358 11.36 -6.96 12.93
N CYS A 359 10.37 -6.61 13.76
CA CYS A 359 9.00 -7.10 13.68
C CYS A 359 7.99 -5.99 14.02
N VAL A 360 6.88 -5.92 13.27
CA VAL A 360 5.72 -5.08 13.58
C VAL A 360 4.49 -5.97 13.70
N ILE A 361 3.73 -5.81 14.79
CA ILE A 361 2.42 -6.42 14.95
C ILE A 361 1.35 -5.33 14.79
N VAL A 362 0.44 -5.53 13.84
CA VAL A 362 -0.76 -4.70 13.68
C VAL A 362 -1.93 -5.38 14.39
N ALA A 363 -2.02 -5.18 15.71
CA ALA A 363 -3.14 -5.61 16.56
C ALA A 363 -4.29 -4.56 16.59
N ARG A 364 -4.31 -3.65 15.62
CA ARG A 364 -5.34 -2.61 15.45
C ARG A 364 -5.78 -2.62 13.99
N PRO A 365 -6.86 -3.33 13.63
CA PRO A 365 -7.52 -3.17 12.35
C PRO A 365 -7.81 -1.70 12.09
N THR A 366 -7.55 -1.24 10.87
CA THR A 366 -7.78 0.15 10.49
C THR A 366 -8.37 0.22 9.09
N ARG A 367 -9.25 1.19 8.87
CA ARG A 367 -9.74 1.51 7.54
C ARG A 367 -8.77 2.42 6.79
N SER A 368 -7.79 3.04 7.46
CA SER A 368 -6.93 4.07 6.87
C SER A 368 -5.65 3.50 6.24
N ARG A 369 -5.54 3.59 4.90
CA ARG A 369 -4.34 3.14 4.16
C ARG A 369 -3.09 3.91 4.56
N ASN A 370 -3.23 5.19 4.89
CA ASN A 370 -2.11 5.99 5.38
C ASN A 370 -1.65 5.55 6.78
N VAL A 371 -2.59 5.32 7.72
CA VAL A 371 -2.24 4.85 9.07
C VAL A 371 -1.57 3.47 9.00
N PHE A 372 -2.09 2.56 8.18
CA PHE A 372 -1.49 1.25 7.96
C PHE A 372 -0.06 1.35 7.39
N ALA A 373 0.15 2.17 6.35
CA ALA A 373 1.47 2.46 5.78
C ALA A 373 2.45 3.10 6.79
N GLN A 374 1.95 4.01 7.63
CA GLN A 374 2.72 4.65 8.70
C GLN A 374 3.15 3.64 9.78
N MET A 375 2.28 2.68 10.14
CA MET A 375 2.56 1.61 11.12
C MET A 375 3.65 0.66 10.60
N ILE A 376 3.43 0.01 9.45
CA ILE A 376 4.41 -0.96 8.92
C ILE A 376 5.73 -0.28 8.53
N GLY A 377 5.67 0.97 8.05
CA GLY A 377 6.85 1.77 7.68
C GLY A 377 7.79 2.12 8.84
N ARG A 378 7.41 1.84 10.10
CA ARG A 378 8.37 1.86 11.23
C ARG A 378 9.34 0.68 11.17
N GLY A 379 8.84 -0.49 10.78
CA GLY A 379 9.63 -1.70 10.56
C GLY A 379 10.46 -1.68 9.29
N MET A 380 10.14 -0.86 8.28
CA MET A 380 10.83 -0.92 6.97
C MET A 380 12.19 -0.20 6.90
N ARG A 381 12.64 0.43 7.99
CA ARG A 381 13.93 1.16 8.04
C ARG A 381 15.12 0.20 8.03
N LEU A 382 16.14 0.49 7.23
CA LEU A 382 17.43 -0.21 7.28
C LEU A 382 18.09 -0.03 8.65
N SER A 383 18.65 -1.10 9.21
CA SER A 383 19.47 -1.05 10.45
C SER A 383 20.65 -2.01 10.38
N PRO A 384 21.68 -1.73 9.55
CA PRO A 384 22.84 -2.61 9.40
C PRO A 384 23.59 -2.82 10.72
N GLY A 385 23.65 -1.78 11.57
CA GLY A 385 24.33 -1.83 12.87
C GLY A 385 23.70 -2.78 13.90
N THR A 386 22.47 -3.26 13.68
CA THR A 386 21.84 -4.29 14.52
C THR A 386 21.80 -5.67 13.85
N GLY A 387 22.43 -5.83 12.67
CA GLY A 387 22.39 -7.06 11.88
C GLY A 387 21.04 -7.34 11.22
N LYS A 388 20.15 -6.35 11.10
CA LYS A 388 18.81 -6.52 10.57
C LYS A 388 18.83 -6.61 9.04
N THR A 389 18.35 -7.72 8.50
CA THR A 389 18.17 -8.01 7.06
C THR A 389 16.80 -7.58 6.55
N ASP A 390 15.75 -7.95 7.26
CA ASP A 390 14.35 -7.80 6.86
C ASP A 390 13.45 -7.48 8.07
N CYS A 391 12.18 -7.16 7.82
CA CYS A 391 11.18 -6.93 8.86
C CYS A 391 9.99 -7.88 8.70
N ARG A 392 9.58 -8.54 9.79
CA ARG A 392 8.31 -9.27 9.83
C ARG A 392 7.15 -8.31 10.08
N ILE A 393 6.06 -8.42 9.33
CA ILE A 393 4.79 -7.75 9.61
C ILE A 393 3.77 -8.83 9.91
N ILE A 394 3.22 -8.83 11.13
CA ILE A 394 2.13 -9.73 11.53
C ILE A 394 0.84 -8.92 11.56
N ASP A 395 -0.13 -9.30 10.76
CA ASP A 395 -1.33 -8.53 10.47
C ASP A 395 -2.59 -9.29 10.88
N PHE A 396 -3.29 -8.78 11.89
CA PHE A 396 -4.48 -9.40 12.49
C PHE A 396 -5.74 -8.78 11.88
N VAL A 397 -5.94 -9.05 10.58
CA VAL A 397 -7.10 -8.59 9.82
C VAL A 397 -7.60 -9.74 8.95
N ASP A 398 -8.59 -10.48 9.46
CA ASP A 398 -9.63 -11.07 8.63
C ASP A 398 -10.94 -11.19 9.41
N SER A 399 -12.03 -10.78 8.77
CA SER A 399 -13.39 -10.76 9.32
C SER A 399 -14.29 -11.54 8.37
N LEU A 400 -14.94 -12.60 8.86
CA LEU A 400 -15.83 -13.47 8.09
C LEU A 400 -16.89 -12.71 7.26
N ASP A 401 -17.27 -11.53 7.75
CA ASP A 401 -18.13 -10.60 7.05
C ASP A 401 -17.40 -9.29 6.70
N ARG A 402 -17.33 -9.00 5.40
CA ARG A 402 -16.64 -7.83 4.84
C ARG A 402 -17.21 -6.50 5.34
N VAL A 403 -16.58 -5.91 6.35
CA VAL A 403 -16.76 -4.48 6.62
C VAL A 403 -16.04 -3.68 5.54
N SER A 404 -16.78 -3.23 4.54
CA SER A 404 -16.27 -2.45 3.40
C SER A 404 -15.30 -1.35 3.86
N GLY A 405 -14.04 -1.42 3.41
CA GLY A 405 -13.02 -0.39 3.63
C GLY A 405 -11.97 -0.65 4.71
N VAL A 406 -11.87 -1.84 5.32
CA VAL A 406 -10.69 -2.21 6.14
C VAL A 406 -9.46 -2.38 5.24
N VAL A 407 -8.30 -1.92 5.71
CA VAL A 407 -7.00 -2.09 5.03
C VAL A 407 -6.21 -3.17 5.74
N SER A 408 -5.83 -4.20 4.98
CA SER A 408 -4.83 -5.19 5.37
C SER A 408 -3.53 -4.99 4.59
N SER A 409 -2.53 -5.83 4.87
CA SER A 409 -1.27 -5.90 4.16
C SER A 409 -1.51 -6.00 2.63
N PRO A 410 -2.19 -7.02 2.07
CA PRO A 410 -2.63 -7.04 0.68
C PRO A 410 -3.17 -5.69 0.17
N THR A 411 -4.14 -5.09 0.87
CA THR A 411 -4.82 -3.86 0.42
C THR A 411 -3.86 -2.68 0.35
N LEU A 412 -2.86 -2.63 1.23
CA LEU A 412 -1.81 -1.64 1.14
C LEU A 412 -0.97 -1.82 -0.13
N PHE A 413 -0.59 -3.05 -0.49
CA PHE A 413 0.18 -3.37 -1.71
C PHE A 413 -0.63 -3.21 -3.01
N GLY A 414 -1.92 -2.88 -2.92
CA GLY A 414 -2.81 -2.74 -4.08
C GLY A 414 -3.45 -4.05 -4.51
N LEU A 415 -3.64 -4.97 -3.57
CA LEU A 415 -4.33 -6.25 -3.73
C LEU A 415 -5.55 -6.23 -2.81
N ASP A 416 -6.78 -6.34 -3.30
CA ASP A 416 -7.94 -6.52 -2.42
C ASP A 416 -7.70 -7.75 -1.50
N PRO A 417 -8.09 -7.76 -0.20
CA PRO A 417 -7.94 -8.96 0.64
C PRO A 417 -8.54 -10.22 0.00
N ASP A 418 -9.61 -10.06 -0.79
CA ASP A 418 -10.27 -11.10 -1.56
C ASP A 418 -9.67 -11.30 -2.96
N GLU A 419 -8.90 -10.33 -3.48
CA GLU A 419 -8.06 -10.49 -4.69
C GLU A 419 -6.65 -11.02 -4.37
N VAL A 420 -6.42 -11.57 -3.17
CA VAL A 420 -5.41 -12.62 -2.97
C VAL A 420 -5.98 -13.98 -3.41
N THR A 421 -6.38 -14.03 -4.67
CA THR A 421 -6.29 -15.24 -5.50
C THR A 421 -5.51 -14.88 -6.75
N GLU A 422 -4.68 -15.80 -7.25
CA GLU A 422 -3.56 -15.48 -8.17
C GLU A 422 -3.93 -14.64 -9.42
N ASP A 423 -3.13 -13.60 -9.68
CA ASP A 423 -3.00 -12.80 -10.92
C ASP A 423 -4.21 -11.93 -11.37
N GLU A 424 -4.37 -10.72 -10.80
CA GLU A 424 -5.07 -9.57 -11.42
C GLU A 424 -4.08 -8.49 -11.90
N SER A 425 -4.53 -7.55 -12.74
CA SER A 425 -3.62 -6.62 -13.43
C SER A 425 -4.09 -5.16 -13.42
N LEU A 426 -3.47 -4.32 -12.58
CA LEU A 426 -3.63 -2.86 -12.39
C LEU A 426 -4.75 -2.11 -13.17
N GLU A 427 -4.73 -2.04 -14.51
CA GLU A 427 -5.79 -1.37 -15.31
C GLU A 427 -7.22 -1.92 -15.10
N SER A 428 -7.40 -3.19 -14.67
CA SER A 428 -8.73 -3.75 -14.37
C SER A 428 -9.32 -3.29 -13.03
N MET A 429 -8.50 -2.63 -12.20
CA MET A 429 -8.87 -2.16 -10.85
C MET A 429 -9.35 -0.71 -10.88
N GLU A 430 -8.72 0.15 -11.70
CA GLU A 430 -9.10 1.56 -11.84
C GLU A 430 -10.53 1.74 -12.40
N GLN A 431 -11.00 0.86 -13.29
CA GLN A 431 -12.35 0.96 -13.85
C GLN A 431 -13.46 0.62 -12.83
N ARG A 432 -13.23 -0.35 -11.94
CA ARG A 432 -14.24 -0.81 -10.95
C ARG A 432 -14.51 0.22 -9.84
N ALA A 433 -13.55 1.08 -9.53
CA ALA A 433 -13.69 2.11 -8.50
C ALA A 433 -14.73 3.21 -8.82
N THR A 434 -15.30 3.21 -10.04
CA THR A 434 -16.21 4.26 -10.52
C THR A 434 -17.70 3.85 -10.49
N GLU A 435 -18.03 2.57 -10.27
CA GLU A 435 -19.38 2.03 -10.50
C GLU A 435 -19.86 1.08 -9.38
N SER A 436 -20.19 1.61 -8.20
CA SER A 436 -21.18 0.98 -7.29
C SER A 436 -21.54 1.86 -6.07
N ILE A 437 -22.73 2.47 -6.10
CA ILE A 437 -23.47 2.92 -4.91
C ILE A 437 -24.89 2.37 -5.05
N GLY A 438 -25.34 1.57 -4.09
CA GLY A 438 -26.69 1.01 -4.02
C GLY A 438 -26.92 0.31 -2.68
N PRO A 439 -28.04 0.56 -1.97
CA PRO A 439 -28.27 0.03 -0.61
C PRO A 439 -29.15 -1.25 -0.61
N SER A 440 -29.06 -2.03 0.47
CA SER A 440 -30.06 -3.05 0.84
C SER A 440 -30.13 -3.21 2.37
N ASN A 441 -31.30 -3.61 2.87
CA ASN A 441 -31.71 -3.55 4.29
C ASN A 441 -31.41 -4.84 5.10
N SER A 442 -31.80 -4.79 6.38
CA SER A 442 -31.87 -5.82 7.43
C SER A 442 -32.70 -7.07 7.04
N ASP A 443 -32.77 -8.18 7.80
CA ASP A 443 -32.43 -8.52 9.20
C ASP A 443 -31.58 -9.83 9.25
N SER A 444 -31.22 -10.51 10.34
CA SER A 444 -31.59 -10.49 11.78
C SER A 444 -30.38 -10.82 12.71
N MET A 445 -30.58 -11.50 13.85
CA MET A 445 -29.55 -12.01 14.78
C MET A 445 -29.74 -13.50 15.08
N ASP A 446 -28.64 -14.19 15.41
CA ASP A 446 -28.54 -15.29 16.41
C ASP A 446 -27.05 -15.55 16.77
N ASP A 447 -26.80 -16.33 17.84
CA ASP A 447 -25.55 -16.38 18.64
C ASP A 447 -24.23 -16.80 17.93
N ILE A 448 -23.10 -16.32 18.49
CA ILE A 448 -21.73 -16.52 17.99
C ILE A 448 -21.04 -17.74 18.64
N PRO A 449 -20.55 -18.74 17.86
CA PRO A 449 -19.68 -19.81 18.35
C PRO A 449 -18.18 -19.48 18.23
N GLU A 450 -17.33 -20.21 18.97
CA GLU A 450 -15.86 -20.05 18.97
C GLU A 450 -15.22 -20.32 17.58
N PRO A 451 -14.13 -19.61 17.20
CA PRO A 451 -13.53 -19.73 15.87
C PRO A 451 -12.83 -21.08 15.65
N THR A 452 -13.40 -21.90 14.77
CA THR A 452 -13.00 -23.29 14.52
C THR A 452 -11.77 -23.49 13.63
N SER A 453 -11.19 -22.43 13.06
CA SER A 453 -9.90 -22.52 12.34
C SER A 453 -9.14 -21.19 12.33
N ILE A 454 -7.82 -21.29 12.54
CA ILE A 454 -6.88 -20.17 12.39
C ILE A 454 -6.04 -20.48 11.15
N THR A 455 -6.12 -19.61 10.14
CA THR A 455 -5.28 -19.73 8.94
C THR A 455 -4.17 -18.70 8.97
N TYR A 456 -2.94 -19.19 8.82
CA TYR A 456 -1.75 -18.36 8.64
C TYR A 456 -1.36 -18.31 7.17
N THR A 457 -0.98 -17.13 6.67
CA THR A 457 -0.38 -17.00 5.33
C THR A 457 0.92 -16.22 5.43
N ASP A 458 2.04 -16.92 5.24
CA ASP A 458 3.37 -16.31 5.23
C ASP A 458 3.80 -15.95 3.81
N TYR A 459 4.39 -14.76 3.68
CA TYR A 459 4.97 -14.25 2.44
C TYR A 459 6.43 -13.92 2.71
N ASP A 460 7.35 -14.84 2.38
CA ASP A 460 8.79 -14.65 2.59
C ASP A 460 9.42 -13.58 1.68
N ASN A 461 8.69 -13.12 0.65
CA ASN A 461 9.16 -12.12 -0.30
C ASN A 461 7.96 -11.36 -0.90
N PRO A 462 7.90 -10.00 -0.86
CA PRO A 462 6.80 -9.24 -1.47
C PRO A 462 6.82 -9.27 -3.00
N PHE A 463 7.90 -9.77 -3.61
CA PHE A 463 8.03 -10.02 -5.05
C PHE A 463 7.69 -11.47 -5.46
N SER A 464 7.21 -12.33 -4.54
CA SER A 464 6.88 -13.74 -4.83
C SER A 464 5.90 -13.89 -6.00
N PHE A 465 4.90 -13.02 -6.09
CA PHE A 465 3.94 -12.96 -7.21
C PHE A 465 4.56 -12.58 -8.57
N VAL A 466 5.80 -12.08 -8.62
CA VAL A 466 6.49 -11.66 -9.85
C VAL A 466 7.60 -12.63 -10.28
N GLN A 467 7.90 -13.65 -9.46
CA GLN A 467 8.99 -14.62 -9.72
C GLN A 467 8.58 -16.09 -9.79
N ASP A 468 7.28 -16.42 -9.75
CA ASP A 468 6.84 -17.81 -9.93
C ASP A 468 6.76 -18.24 -11.42
N SER A 469 7.92 -18.22 -12.09
CA SER A 469 8.14 -18.77 -13.45
C SER A 469 7.69 -20.24 -13.60
N SER A 470 7.47 -20.94 -12.49
CA SER A 470 7.00 -22.33 -12.45
C SER A 470 5.55 -22.50 -12.93
N GLY A 471 4.71 -21.47 -12.74
CA GLY A 471 3.27 -21.47 -13.00
C GLY A 471 2.41 -22.34 -12.07
N THR A 472 3.01 -23.03 -11.10
CA THR A 472 2.35 -24.02 -10.23
C THR A 472 2.34 -23.52 -8.78
N PRO A 473 1.18 -23.41 -8.11
CA PRO A 473 1.13 -23.05 -6.69
C PRO A 473 1.94 -24.03 -5.82
N SER A 474 2.57 -23.53 -4.76
CA SER A 474 3.54 -24.29 -3.93
C SER A 474 2.94 -25.55 -3.30
N HIS A 475 1.66 -25.56 -2.93
CA HIS A 475 0.96 -26.77 -2.45
C HIS A 475 0.77 -27.81 -3.57
N VAL A 476 0.36 -27.38 -4.77
CA VAL A 476 0.23 -28.27 -5.94
C VAL A 476 1.58 -28.86 -6.34
N MET A 477 2.69 -28.15 -6.12
CA MET A 477 4.03 -28.67 -6.35
C MET A 477 4.38 -29.91 -5.50
N GLN A 478 3.77 -30.06 -4.33
CA GLN A 478 3.97 -31.21 -3.44
C GLN A 478 3.07 -32.40 -3.84
N LEU A 479 1.93 -32.11 -4.47
CA LEU A 479 0.91 -33.11 -4.83
C LEU A 479 1.16 -33.82 -6.17
N SER A 480 1.85 -33.17 -7.12
CA SER A 480 2.12 -33.76 -8.45
C SER A 480 3.43 -33.30 -9.07
N SER A 481 4.15 -34.20 -9.73
CA SER A 481 5.32 -33.88 -10.56
C SER A 481 4.96 -33.34 -11.96
N ASN A 482 3.69 -33.42 -12.37
CA ASN A 482 3.18 -32.85 -13.61
C ASN A 482 3.10 -31.31 -13.54
N ALA A 483 3.13 -30.67 -14.71
CA ALA A 483 3.11 -29.22 -14.89
C ALA A 483 1.69 -28.66 -14.85
N TRP A 484 1.01 -28.87 -13.72
CA TRP A 484 -0.23 -28.19 -13.38
C TRP A 484 -0.02 -26.68 -13.27
N VAL A 485 -0.92 -25.91 -13.85
CA VAL A 485 -0.86 -24.45 -13.86
C VAL A 485 -2.01 -23.88 -13.03
N GLY A 486 -1.69 -23.12 -12.00
CA GLY A 486 -2.65 -22.31 -11.24
C GLY A 486 -3.15 -21.16 -12.12
N CYS A 487 -4.47 -21.02 -12.21
CA CYS A 487 -5.16 -20.06 -13.09
C CYS A 487 -6.07 -19.09 -12.31
N GLY A 488 -5.80 -18.86 -11.02
CA GLY A 488 -6.68 -18.13 -10.09
C GLY A 488 -7.90 -18.96 -9.64
N ASN A 489 -8.66 -18.44 -8.67
CA ASN A 489 -9.97 -18.94 -8.19
C ASN A 489 -10.08 -20.48 -8.03
N GLU A 490 -9.05 -21.13 -7.47
CA GLU A 490 -8.97 -22.60 -7.33
C GLU A 490 -9.09 -23.42 -8.63
N ILE A 491 -8.61 -22.83 -9.74
CA ILE A 491 -8.62 -23.45 -11.06
C ILE A 491 -7.23 -23.98 -11.38
N TYR A 492 -7.13 -25.28 -11.60
CA TYR A 492 -5.87 -25.95 -11.92
C TYR A 492 -5.97 -26.60 -13.30
N VAL A 493 -5.01 -26.32 -14.19
CA VAL A 493 -5.03 -26.80 -15.58
C VAL A 493 -3.75 -27.56 -15.92
N LEU A 494 -3.89 -28.76 -16.51
CA LEU A 494 -2.79 -29.53 -17.09
C LEU A 494 -2.97 -29.67 -18.61
N GLU A 495 -2.13 -28.96 -19.38
CA GLU A 495 -2.08 -29.06 -20.84
C GLU A 495 -1.46 -30.42 -21.27
N CYS A 496 -2.26 -31.25 -21.93
CA CYS A 496 -1.91 -32.62 -22.29
C CYS A 496 -1.14 -32.72 -23.62
N LEU A 497 -0.07 -31.93 -23.76
CA LEU A 497 0.84 -31.94 -24.93
C LEU A 497 0.11 -31.83 -26.28
N GLY A 498 -0.87 -30.93 -26.38
CA GLY A 498 -1.64 -30.69 -27.60
C GLY A 498 -2.83 -31.63 -27.81
N LYS A 499 -3.02 -32.67 -26.98
CA LYS A 499 -4.21 -33.54 -27.02
C LYS A 499 -5.46 -32.94 -26.37
N GLY A 500 -5.35 -31.75 -25.80
CA GLY A 500 -6.37 -31.12 -24.96
C GLY A 500 -5.80 -30.73 -23.61
N PHE A 501 -6.66 -30.44 -22.64
CA PHE A 501 -6.28 -30.10 -21.27
C PHE A 501 -7.23 -30.74 -20.25
N VAL A 502 -6.70 -31.11 -19.09
CA VAL A 502 -7.52 -31.38 -17.90
C VAL A 502 -7.63 -30.10 -17.09
N LYS A 503 -8.81 -29.87 -16.51
CA LYS A 503 -9.15 -28.73 -15.67
C LYS A 503 -9.83 -29.22 -14.41
N ILE A 504 -9.32 -28.84 -13.26
CA ILE A 504 -9.96 -28.98 -11.95
C ILE A 504 -10.51 -27.61 -11.57
N GLU A 505 -11.71 -27.58 -11.02
CA GLU A 505 -12.38 -26.39 -10.48
C GLU A 505 -12.94 -26.74 -9.11
N HIS A 506 -12.84 -25.84 -8.14
CA HIS A 506 -13.66 -25.91 -6.93
C HIS A 506 -15.12 -25.53 -7.26
N ASP A 507 -16.05 -26.23 -6.65
CA ASP A 507 -17.50 -26.02 -6.73
C ASP A 507 -18.00 -25.92 -5.28
N GLU A 508 -18.52 -24.76 -4.88
CA GLU A 508 -18.83 -24.46 -3.47
C GLU A 508 -20.01 -25.28 -2.92
N GLY A 509 -20.81 -25.88 -3.82
CA GLY A 509 -22.01 -26.63 -3.48
C GLY A 509 -23.24 -25.73 -3.31
N ASP A 510 -24.42 -26.30 -3.56
CA ASP A 510 -25.70 -25.72 -3.14
C ASP A 510 -26.11 -26.29 -1.76
N GLU A 511 -27.21 -25.83 -1.16
CA GLU A 511 -27.66 -26.17 0.22
C GLU A 511 -27.78 -27.68 0.54
N GLU A 512 -27.82 -28.56 -0.47
CA GLU A 512 -27.90 -30.03 -0.32
C GLU A 512 -26.55 -30.76 -0.56
N THR A 513 -25.48 -30.06 -0.95
CA THR A 513 -24.22 -30.68 -1.42
C THR A 513 -22.98 -30.03 -0.81
N GLU A 514 -22.08 -30.85 -0.24
CA GLU A 514 -20.78 -30.36 0.26
C GLU A 514 -19.88 -29.79 -0.87
N PRO A 515 -19.02 -28.81 -0.56
CA PRO A 515 -18.04 -28.27 -1.49
C PRO A 515 -17.09 -29.37 -2.01
N HIS A 516 -16.85 -29.37 -3.32
CA HIS A 516 -16.06 -30.42 -3.97
C HIS A 516 -15.31 -29.92 -5.20
N TYR A 517 -14.19 -30.57 -5.50
CA TYR A 517 -13.44 -30.34 -6.72
C TYR A 517 -13.99 -31.17 -7.88
N ARG A 518 -14.37 -30.50 -8.96
CA ARG A 518 -14.85 -31.12 -10.19
C ARG A 518 -13.76 -31.11 -11.26
N ALA A 519 -13.39 -32.29 -11.74
CA ALA A 519 -12.41 -32.46 -12.79
C ALA A 519 -13.05 -32.74 -14.16
N SER A 520 -12.52 -32.11 -15.20
CA SER A 520 -12.98 -32.25 -16.58
C SER A 520 -11.82 -32.34 -17.57
N PHE A 521 -11.97 -33.16 -18.61
CA PHE A 521 -11.02 -33.26 -19.72
C PHE A 521 -11.65 -32.71 -21.01
N THR A 522 -10.97 -31.76 -21.63
CA THR A 522 -11.40 -31.12 -22.88
C THR A 522 -10.44 -31.53 -24.00
N PRO A 523 -10.83 -32.45 -24.91
CA PRO A 523 -9.95 -32.91 -25.97
C PRO A 523 -9.75 -31.84 -27.05
N ALA A 524 -8.56 -31.78 -27.64
CA ALA A 524 -8.34 -31.02 -28.88
C ALA A 524 -9.10 -31.71 -30.04
N ALA A 525 -9.76 -30.92 -30.89
CA ALA A 525 -10.61 -31.43 -31.96
C ALA A 525 -9.96 -31.41 -33.35
N LEU A 526 -9.33 -30.29 -33.69
CA LEU A 526 -8.72 -30.00 -34.98
C LEU A 526 -7.49 -29.11 -34.78
N ASP A 527 -6.61 -29.03 -35.76
CA ASP A 527 -5.59 -28.01 -35.79
C ASP A 527 -6.23 -26.59 -35.87
N LYS A 528 -5.45 -25.57 -35.48
CA LYS A 528 -5.97 -24.21 -35.36
C LYS A 528 -6.31 -23.55 -36.69
N GLU A 529 -5.74 -23.99 -37.81
CA GLU A 529 -5.94 -23.37 -39.11
C GLU A 529 -7.22 -23.91 -39.74
N THR A 530 -7.40 -25.24 -39.72
CA THR A 530 -8.64 -25.92 -40.13
C THR A 530 -9.84 -25.47 -39.30
N ALA A 531 -9.71 -25.41 -37.96
CA ALA A 531 -10.80 -24.93 -37.09
C ALA A 531 -11.20 -23.47 -37.39
N LYS A 532 -10.22 -22.62 -37.72
CA LYS A 532 -10.44 -21.21 -38.07
C LYS A 532 -11.10 -21.06 -39.45
N GLY A 533 -10.69 -21.87 -40.43
CA GLY A 533 -11.32 -21.92 -41.76
C GLY A 533 -12.78 -22.35 -41.70
N LEU A 534 -13.08 -23.37 -40.91
CA LEU A 534 -14.43 -23.92 -40.73
C LEU A 534 -15.30 -23.15 -39.71
N LYS A 535 -14.76 -22.13 -39.03
CA LYS A 535 -15.42 -21.35 -37.95
C LYS A 535 -15.92 -22.20 -36.76
N ILE A 536 -15.34 -23.37 -36.51
CA ILE A 536 -15.72 -24.27 -35.42
C ILE A 536 -14.75 -24.09 -34.23
N THR A 537 -15.16 -24.46 -33.02
CA THR A 537 -14.26 -24.50 -31.86
C THR A 537 -13.18 -25.56 -32.03
N PRO A 538 -11.88 -25.26 -31.78
CA PRO A 538 -10.77 -26.23 -31.92
C PRO A 538 -10.72 -27.30 -30.80
N TYR A 539 -11.79 -27.41 -30.01
CA TYR A 539 -11.92 -28.31 -28.86
C TYR A 539 -13.25 -29.05 -28.94
N PHE A 540 -13.25 -30.33 -28.56
CA PHE A 540 -14.47 -31.11 -28.38
C PHE A 540 -15.18 -30.73 -27.08
N ARG A 541 -16.45 -31.17 -26.92
CA ARG A 541 -17.20 -30.99 -25.66
C ARG A 541 -16.40 -31.57 -24.49
N SER A 542 -16.25 -30.78 -23.44
CA SER A 542 -15.58 -31.21 -22.21
C SER A 542 -16.32 -32.39 -21.58
N ARG A 543 -15.56 -33.35 -21.05
CA ARG A 543 -16.06 -34.58 -20.44
C ARG A 543 -15.71 -34.57 -18.96
N HIS A 544 -16.65 -34.97 -18.12
CA HIS A 544 -16.39 -35.20 -16.70
C HIS A 544 -15.33 -36.29 -16.51
N VAL A 545 -14.42 -36.11 -15.55
CA VAL A 545 -13.38 -37.09 -15.21
C VAL A 545 -13.68 -37.69 -13.83
N LEU A 546 -13.84 -36.85 -12.81
CA LEU A 546 -14.15 -37.22 -11.43
C LEU A 546 -14.65 -35.99 -10.65
N THR A 547 -15.30 -36.25 -9.52
CA THR A 547 -15.44 -35.32 -8.39
C THR A 547 -14.63 -35.86 -7.21
N ALA A 548 -14.11 -34.97 -6.36
CA ALA A 548 -13.44 -35.35 -5.11
C ALA A 548 -13.57 -34.21 -4.08
N ASN A 549 -13.73 -34.54 -2.80
CA ASN A 549 -13.93 -33.52 -1.76
C ASN A 549 -12.62 -32.79 -1.41
N LYS A 550 -11.46 -33.30 -1.87
CA LYS A 550 -10.14 -32.68 -1.64
C LYS A 550 -9.33 -32.53 -2.93
N LEU A 551 -8.54 -31.47 -2.99
CA LEU A 551 -7.74 -31.12 -4.16
C LEU A 551 -6.66 -32.16 -4.49
N ASP A 552 -6.06 -32.79 -3.47
CA ASP A 552 -5.04 -33.82 -3.64
C ASP A 552 -5.59 -35.13 -4.20
N GLU A 553 -6.84 -35.48 -3.87
CA GLU A 553 -7.56 -36.59 -4.48
C GLU A 553 -7.89 -36.28 -5.94
N ALA A 554 -8.38 -35.05 -6.20
CA ALA A 554 -8.69 -34.59 -7.55
C ALA A 554 -7.45 -34.58 -8.46
N ILE A 555 -6.31 -34.06 -7.98
CA ILE A 555 -5.03 -34.04 -8.72
C ILE A 555 -4.52 -35.46 -8.97
N ARG A 556 -4.48 -36.33 -7.95
CA ARG A 556 -3.97 -37.72 -8.09
C ARG A 556 -4.85 -38.56 -9.03
N GLY A 557 -6.16 -38.39 -8.97
CA GLY A 557 -7.10 -39.00 -9.92
C GLY A 557 -6.93 -38.47 -11.34
N CYS A 558 -6.72 -37.16 -11.51
CA CYS A 558 -6.46 -36.55 -12.81
C CYS A 558 -5.13 -37.00 -13.44
N ASP A 559 -4.04 -37.04 -12.66
CA ASP A 559 -2.74 -37.54 -13.12
C ASP A 559 -2.84 -38.99 -13.61
N THR A 560 -3.55 -39.83 -12.85
CA THR A 560 -3.84 -41.23 -13.20
C THR A 560 -4.66 -41.31 -14.48
N TYR A 561 -5.71 -40.49 -14.62
CA TYR A 561 -6.52 -40.41 -15.83
C TYR A 561 -5.70 -39.98 -17.06
N VAL A 562 -4.90 -38.92 -16.96
CA VAL A 562 -4.10 -38.40 -18.07
C VAL A 562 -3.07 -39.43 -18.53
N LYS A 563 -2.32 -40.03 -17.60
CA LYS A 563 -1.32 -41.07 -17.87
C LYS A 563 -1.93 -42.30 -18.55
N ASN A 564 -3.12 -42.72 -18.14
CA ASN A 564 -3.75 -43.96 -18.62
C ASN A 564 -4.67 -43.77 -19.83
N LYS A 565 -5.29 -42.61 -20.01
CA LYS A 565 -6.33 -42.38 -21.02
C LYS A 565 -5.97 -41.32 -22.08
N VAL A 566 -5.07 -40.38 -21.80
CA VAL A 566 -4.76 -39.25 -22.71
C VAL A 566 -3.35 -39.32 -23.30
N VAL A 567 -2.32 -39.34 -22.44
CA VAL A 567 -0.90 -39.33 -22.82
C VAL A 567 -0.24 -40.61 -22.31
N ARG A 568 -0.47 -41.71 -23.05
CA ARG A 568 0.05 -43.03 -22.72
C ARG A 568 1.54 -43.18 -23.06
N GLY A 569 2.22 -44.08 -22.34
CA GLY A 569 3.59 -44.50 -22.64
C GLY A 569 4.65 -43.42 -22.38
N PRO A 570 5.83 -43.50 -23.04
CA PRO A 570 6.95 -42.58 -22.81
C PRO A 570 6.64 -41.10 -22.97
N LEU A 571 5.59 -40.76 -23.74
CA LEU A 571 5.15 -39.38 -23.94
C LEU A 571 4.65 -38.70 -22.65
N ALA A 572 4.25 -39.47 -21.62
CA ALA A 572 3.82 -38.93 -20.33
C ALA A 572 4.93 -38.13 -19.64
N VAL A 573 6.21 -38.45 -19.89
CA VAL A 573 7.37 -37.70 -19.36
C VAL A 573 7.36 -36.23 -19.80
N GLY A 574 6.72 -35.92 -20.95
CA GLY A 574 6.56 -34.55 -21.42
C GLY A 574 5.64 -33.69 -20.54
N LEU A 575 4.78 -34.29 -19.71
CA LEU A 575 3.88 -33.58 -18.79
C LEU A 575 4.60 -33.04 -17.54
N LEU A 576 5.78 -33.57 -17.22
CA LEU A 576 6.51 -33.23 -16.00
C LEU A 576 6.98 -31.77 -16.00
N ARG A 577 7.01 -31.14 -14.81
CA ARG A 577 7.63 -29.80 -14.63
C ARG A 577 9.11 -29.78 -15.03
N SER A 578 9.80 -30.90 -14.81
CA SER A 578 11.20 -31.13 -15.17
C SER A 578 11.44 -31.49 -16.65
N ALA A 579 10.39 -31.62 -17.47
CA ALA A 579 10.51 -32.09 -18.85
C ALA A 579 11.45 -31.19 -19.69
N ARG A 580 12.43 -31.80 -20.37
CA ARG A 580 13.52 -31.09 -21.07
C ARG A 580 13.04 -29.99 -22.03
N TRP A 581 11.93 -30.23 -22.75
CA TRP A 581 11.38 -29.25 -23.69
C TRP A 581 10.99 -27.92 -23.04
N ARG A 582 10.58 -27.94 -21.76
CA ARG A 582 10.15 -26.75 -21.01
C ARG A 582 11.29 -25.76 -20.78
N LYS A 583 12.55 -26.23 -20.77
CA LYS A 583 13.76 -25.41 -20.59
C LYS A 583 14.32 -24.82 -21.90
N THR A 584 13.76 -25.19 -23.06
CA THR A 584 14.19 -24.63 -24.36
C THR A 584 13.58 -23.25 -24.59
N PRO A 585 14.18 -22.35 -25.41
CA PRO A 585 13.61 -21.03 -25.70
C PRO A 585 12.22 -21.07 -26.32
N ALA A 586 11.35 -20.13 -25.93
CA ALA A 586 9.99 -19.98 -26.43
C ALA A 586 9.95 -19.85 -27.96
N THR A 587 8.92 -20.39 -28.63
CA THR A 587 8.82 -20.22 -30.08
C THR A 587 8.39 -18.80 -30.44
N PRO A 588 8.78 -18.27 -31.61
CA PRO A 588 8.33 -16.94 -32.07
C PRO A 588 6.80 -16.80 -32.11
N GLN A 589 6.07 -17.90 -32.33
CA GLN A 589 4.61 -17.93 -32.26
C GLN A 589 4.06 -17.80 -30.83
N GLN A 590 4.73 -18.41 -29.84
CA GLN A 590 4.37 -18.24 -28.41
C GLN A 590 4.64 -16.81 -27.97
N VAL A 591 5.83 -16.27 -28.26
CA VAL A 591 6.20 -14.88 -27.95
C VAL A 591 5.22 -13.91 -28.60
N LYS A 592 4.93 -14.06 -29.91
CA LYS A 592 3.95 -13.24 -30.64
C LYS A 592 2.52 -13.35 -30.10
N PHE A 593 2.12 -14.53 -29.58
CA PHE A 593 0.80 -14.70 -28.95
C PHE A 593 0.71 -13.98 -27.59
N ILE A 594 1.76 -14.10 -26.77
CA ILE A 594 1.86 -13.42 -25.47
C ILE A 594 1.94 -11.91 -25.69
N ALA A 595 2.86 -11.44 -26.52
CA ALA A 595 3.01 -10.04 -26.89
C ALA A 595 1.69 -9.44 -27.39
N LYS A 596 0.97 -10.10 -28.31
CA LYS A 596 -0.34 -9.62 -28.80
C LYS A 596 -1.43 -9.53 -27.71
N ARG A 597 -1.29 -10.28 -26.61
CA ARG A 597 -2.18 -10.21 -25.44
C ARG A 597 -1.71 -9.18 -24.39
N TRP A 598 -0.40 -8.89 -24.33
CA TRP A 598 0.21 -7.91 -23.41
C TRP A 598 0.35 -6.49 -23.97
N SER A 599 0.40 -6.30 -25.30
CA SER A 599 0.74 -5.03 -25.98
C SER A 599 -0.35 -3.94 -25.92
N LYS A 600 -1.02 -3.80 -24.77
CA LYS A 600 -1.78 -2.61 -24.37
C LYS A 600 -1.11 -1.82 -23.23
N ARG A 601 -0.08 -2.38 -22.59
CA ARG A 601 0.82 -1.65 -21.66
C ARG A 601 2.15 -1.40 -22.37
N LEU A 602 2.71 -0.19 -22.21
CA LEU A 602 3.77 0.34 -23.08
C LEU A 602 5.21 -0.04 -22.67
N ASP A 603 5.98 -0.27 -23.72
CA ASP A 603 7.42 -0.07 -23.97
C ASP A 603 8.53 -0.74 -23.14
N ASP A 604 8.43 -0.97 -21.83
CA ASP A 604 9.59 -1.48 -21.06
C ASP A 604 9.70 -3.03 -21.02
N SER A 605 8.77 -3.74 -21.67
CA SER A 605 8.64 -5.21 -21.59
C SER A 605 9.36 -6.00 -22.69
N ASN A 606 9.87 -5.36 -23.75
CA ASN A 606 10.42 -6.07 -24.91
C ASN A 606 11.67 -6.92 -24.58
N GLN A 607 12.60 -6.41 -23.76
CA GLN A 607 13.80 -7.17 -23.37
C GLN A 607 13.51 -8.47 -22.58
N LYS A 608 12.33 -8.58 -21.95
CA LYS A 608 11.95 -9.73 -21.12
C LYS A 608 11.13 -10.79 -21.88
N LEU A 609 10.65 -10.46 -23.08
CA LEU A 609 9.91 -11.39 -23.95
C LEU A 609 10.84 -12.34 -24.71
N ASP A 610 12.03 -11.87 -25.10
CA ASP A 610 13.01 -12.64 -25.86
C ASP A 610 13.75 -13.69 -25.01
N SER A 611 13.73 -13.55 -23.67
CA SER A 611 14.38 -14.48 -22.73
C SER A 611 13.49 -15.61 -22.22
N LEU A 612 12.23 -15.71 -22.67
CA LEU A 612 11.27 -16.71 -22.16
C LEU A 612 11.60 -18.14 -22.62
N THR A 613 11.44 -19.11 -21.72
CA THR A 613 11.44 -20.54 -22.06
C THR A 613 10.06 -21.01 -22.56
N LYS A 614 9.99 -22.16 -23.27
CA LYS A 614 8.72 -22.78 -23.69
C LYS A 614 7.84 -23.17 -22.51
N GLY A 615 8.44 -23.51 -21.36
CA GLY A 615 7.73 -23.83 -20.12
C GLY A 615 7.02 -22.61 -19.54
N GLU A 616 7.74 -21.51 -19.35
CA GLU A 616 7.18 -20.23 -18.90
C GLU A 616 6.12 -19.72 -19.88
N ALA A 617 6.42 -19.72 -21.18
CA ALA A 617 5.47 -19.32 -22.20
C ALA A 617 4.20 -20.22 -22.21
N ALA A 618 4.32 -21.53 -21.97
CA ALA A 618 3.17 -22.42 -21.85
C ALA A 618 2.31 -22.11 -20.60
N ASN A 619 2.94 -21.77 -19.48
CA ASN A 619 2.25 -21.38 -18.25
C ASN A 619 1.47 -20.08 -18.44
N ILE A 620 2.13 -19.04 -18.95
CA ILE A 620 1.52 -17.73 -19.26
C ILE A 620 0.35 -17.92 -20.23
N ILE A 621 0.52 -18.72 -21.29
CA ILE A 621 -0.55 -19.03 -22.25
C ILE A 621 -1.73 -19.77 -21.58
N SER A 622 -1.47 -20.66 -20.63
CA SER A 622 -2.52 -21.38 -19.90
C SER A 622 -3.32 -20.43 -19.01
N ARG A 623 -2.66 -19.58 -18.22
CA ARG A 623 -3.31 -18.52 -17.42
C ARG A 623 -4.16 -17.60 -18.31
N LEU A 624 -3.61 -17.10 -19.43
CA LEU A 624 -4.31 -16.25 -20.41
C LEU A 624 -5.49 -16.92 -21.13
N LYS A 625 -5.56 -18.25 -21.16
CA LYS A 625 -6.70 -19.01 -21.73
C LYS A 625 -7.79 -19.31 -20.69
N HIS A 626 -7.40 -19.63 -19.46
CA HIS A 626 -8.26 -20.32 -18.49
C HIS A 626 -8.58 -19.51 -17.23
N GLY A 627 -7.85 -18.42 -16.95
CA GLY A 627 -8.05 -17.56 -15.79
C GLY A 627 -9.22 -16.58 -15.89
N ALA A 628 -9.38 -15.77 -14.82
CA ALA A 628 -10.55 -14.92 -14.57
C ALA A 628 -10.95 -14.03 -15.76
N GLN A 629 -10.00 -13.38 -16.44
CA GLN A 629 -10.27 -12.51 -17.59
C GLN A 629 -10.98 -13.23 -18.75
N SER A 630 -10.69 -14.52 -18.98
CA SER A 630 -11.37 -15.35 -19.98
C SER A 630 -12.80 -15.70 -19.55
N ARG A 631 -13.03 -15.94 -18.25
CA ARG A 631 -14.35 -16.14 -17.66
C ARG A 631 -15.20 -14.87 -17.73
N TYR A 632 -14.63 -13.71 -17.42
CA TYR A 632 -15.34 -12.42 -17.51
C TYR A 632 -15.77 -12.13 -18.95
N GLN A 633 -14.89 -12.30 -19.94
CA GLN A 633 -15.24 -12.18 -21.36
C GLN A 633 -16.33 -13.17 -21.78
N LYS A 634 -16.33 -14.39 -21.23
CA LYS A 634 -17.34 -15.42 -21.53
C LYS A 634 -18.69 -15.13 -20.84
N LYS A 635 -18.70 -14.76 -19.55
CA LYS A 635 -19.90 -14.32 -18.81
C LYS A 635 -20.50 -13.06 -19.43
N ALA A 636 -19.69 -12.04 -19.74
CA ALA A 636 -20.15 -10.82 -20.43
C ALA A 636 -20.73 -11.11 -21.82
N LYS A 637 -20.15 -12.06 -22.58
CA LYS A 637 -20.71 -12.49 -23.87
C LYS A 637 -22.03 -13.25 -23.72
N VAL A 638 -22.17 -14.10 -22.69
CA VAL A 638 -23.43 -14.78 -22.36
C VAL A 638 -24.49 -13.76 -21.92
N ALA A 639 -24.18 -12.85 -20.99
CA ALA A 639 -25.08 -11.79 -20.53
C ALA A 639 -25.52 -10.85 -21.67
N SER A 640 -24.59 -10.42 -22.53
CA SER A 640 -24.90 -9.63 -23.73
C SER A 640 -25.80 -10.40 -24.72
N THR A 641 -25.67 -11.72 -24.80
CA THR A 641 -26.53 -12.56 -25.64
C THR A 641 -27.93 -12.69 -25.02
N ALA A 642 -28.02 -12.94 -23.71
CA ALA A 642 -29.28 -13.01 -22.97
C ALA A 642 -30.05 -11.69 -23.02
N ALA A 643 -29.38 -10.55 -22.82
CA ALA A 643 -29.98 -9.23 -22.94
C ALA A 643 -30.54 -8.94 -24.35
N LYS A 644 -29.84 -9.40 -25.41
CA LYS A 644 -30.33 -9.30 -26.79
C LYS A 644 -31.54 -10.19 -27.08
N VAL A 645 -31.66 -11.34 -26.40
CA VAL A 645 -32.85 -12.21 -26.49
C VAL A 645 -34.03 -11.55 -25.77
N ALA A 646 -33.83 -11.11 -24.51
CA ALA A 646 -34.87 -10.42 -23.74
C ALA A 646 -35.39 -9.15 -24.42
N ALA A 647 -34.49 -8.35 -25.02
CA ALA A 647 -34.88 -7.16 -25.80
C ALA A 647 -35.74 -7.50 -27.03
N LYS A 648 -35.47 -8.63 -27.71
CA LYS A 648 -36.31 -9.10 -28.82
C LYS A 648 -37.68 -9.58 -28.35
N GLU A 649 -37.77 -10.28 -27.22
CA GLU A 649 -39.05 -10.69 -26.65
C GLU A 649 -39.88 -9.48 -26.17
N ALA A 650 -39.25 -8.49 -25.55
CA ALA A 650 -39.92 -7.24 -25.17
C ALA A 650 -40.48 -6.48 -26.39
N GLN A 651 -39.70 -6.37 -27.48
CA GLN A 651 -40.20 -5.79 -28.74
C GLN A 651 -41.36 -6.59 -29.35
N ARG A 652 -41.35 -7.92 -29.23
CA ARG A 652 -42.47 -8.75 -29.68
C ARG A 652 -43.73 -8.48 -28.85
N ARG A 653 -43.64 -8.51 -27.52
CA ARG A 653 -44.79 -8.24 -26.62
C ARG A 653 -45.40 -6.86 -26.87
N ASN A 654 -44.58 -5.83 -27.06
CA ASN A 654 -45.06 -4.47 -27.36
C ASN A 654 -45.79 -4.36 -28.71
N ARG A 655 -45.54 -5.27 -29.67
CA ARG A 655 -46.31 -5.36 -30.93
C ARG A 655 -47.63 -6.11 -30.79
N GLU A 656 -47.77 -6.96 -29.78
CA GLU A 656 -48.99 -7.74 -29.52
C GLU A 656 -50.02 -6.91 -28.72
N THR A 657 -49.61 -5.83 -28.04
CA THR A 657 -50.52 -4.85 -27.40
C THR A 657 -51.11 -3.83 -28.38
N VAL A 658 -52.26 -4.13 -28.97
CA VAL A 658 -53.11 -3.15 -29.68
C VAL A 658 -54.08 -2.49 -28.69
N ARG A 659 -54.06 -1.16 -28.58
CA ARG A 659 -55.05 -0.38 -27.81
C ARG A 659 -56.18 0.09 -28.73
N VAL A 660 -57.39 -0.42 -28.53
CA VAL A 660 -58.62 0.15 -29.10
C VAL A 660 -59.14 1.30 -28.22
N GLY A 661 -59.54 2.41 -28.84
CA GLY A 661 -60.04 3.60 -28.15
C GLY A 661 -61.48 3.46 -27.65
N PRO A 662 -61.91 4.24 -26.65
CA PRO A 662 -63.26 4.18 -26.10
C PRO A 662 -64.32 4.74 -27.07
N LEU A 663 -65.51 4.13 -27.07
CA LEU A 663 -66.65 4.55 -27.89
C LEU A 663 -67.25 5.88 -27.38
N PRO A 664 -67.75 6.77 -28.27
CA PRO A 664 -68.44 7.99 -27.86
C PRO A 664 -69.78 7.66 -27.18
N GLN A 665 -70.11 8.37 -26.09
CA GLN A 665 -71.44 8.24 -25.47
C GLN A 665 -72.49 9.09 -26.22
N PRO A 666 -73.75 8.65 -26.26
CA PRO A 666 -74.81 9.32 -27.01
C PRO A 666 -75.23 10.62 -26.33
N THR A 667 -75.34 11.70 -27.11
CA THR A 667 -76.00 12.94 -26.71
C THR A 667 -77.52 12.78 -26.75
N SER A 668 -78.18 13.38 -25.76
CA SER A 668 -79.65 13.51 -25.65
C SER A 668 -80.29 14.25 -26.82
#